data_AF-A0A5M4BC22-F1
#
_entry.id   AF-A0A5M4BC22-F1
#
_cell.length_a   1.000
_cell.length_b   1.000
_cell.length_c   1.000
_cell.angle_alpha   90.00
_cell.angle_beta   90.00
_cell.angle_gamma   90.00
#
_symmetry.space_group_name_H-M   'P 1'
#
loop_
_entity.id
_entity.type
_entity.pdbx_description
1 polymer ?
#
loop_
_entity_poly.entity_id
_entity_poly.type
_entity_poly.pdbx_seq_one_letter_code
_entity_poly.pdbx_strand_id
1 'polypeptide(L)'
;MKLLSSIFTILFAFTFANIQAQNKAVDLPPFGFANSQTLEIRKVNLSEKETVLDIDAFYKPENWIRIASDTYLKVGDKKYKIRKGEGIVLDSLFWMPKSGEASFKLIFEPLPLKTEKFDFIESDCEGCFKIYDINLNKKQTNKVNLPKEFQQKHQVTKNFSAKWQKGKGLVSGKIIGYRPEFRDIEFIYPNPVTGNRDKNPVTISEDGTFKINTTIYSPTSLILRSNSFYIPLIVAPDKELKVFINLSEMQRKQSRLQRTKTSKEEEIYYAGFLADVNYDVYKISAEEERNRVNMDSIADSGTNALENFFKQKYQKEISRNNALKINDLSRKILNSKAIDDLINNIDMMGYYLSKSYAKKYNISENEARMKYYSEPKRADFYDFYKEIPYNDPDILLSPVVSELVNDLSFFYTGGNQISDIINFLLESPKVTDADKNFFKEFLEAQQNNTPFSKIEELEKIGMKYDDLIKEYNNKNRGAAAIAKIWGTDDAFLLNLIKARSIANQFENYQPLTEENKKEIKSLPIEIQQILIKENDKLLAQIEENKKKTGFTVLNVPQTSDEQLLVEMLKPFKGKVILIDMWATWCGPCLAANKQMEPLKAEFADKDVVFLYLAGENSPEQTWKNMIPNIKGQHYRVNKKQWSYLEKSLNARGVPTYVIIDRDGEHFYQTSGFPGVNTMKNELLKALKK
;
A
#
# COMPACT_ATOMS: atom_id res chain seq x y z
N MET A 1 -74.16 -8.53 -81.80
CA MET A 1 -74.62 -9.88 -81.44
C MET A 1 -73.39 -10.70 -81.04
N LYS A 2 -73.27 -11.09 -79.75
CA LYS A 2 -72.34 -12.13 -79.20
C LYS A 2 -70.82 -11.82 -79.25
N LEU A 3 -69.90 -12.19 -78.35
CA LEU A 3 -69.75 -13.06 -77.14
C LEU A 3 -68.42 -12.56 -76.45
N LEU A 4 -68.36 -12.27 -75.13
CA LEU A 4 -67.69 -13.04 -74.04
C LEU A 4 -66.15 -13.27 -74.05
N SER A 5 -65.47 -12.82 -72.97
CA SER A 5 -64.49 -13.54 -72.09
C SER A 5 -63.42 -12.58 -71.50
N SER A 6 -63.40 -12.38 -70.17
CA SER A 6 -62.43 -12.90 -69.16
C SER A 6 -61.08 -12.16 -69.18
N ILE A 7 -60.50 -11.59 -68.11
CA ILE A 7 -60.15 -12.13 -66.77
C ILE A 7 -59.93 -10.92 -65.81
N PHE A 8 -60.38 -11.03 -64.56
CA PHE A 8 -60.13 -10.09 -63.46
C PHE A 8 -58.95 -10.58 -62.60
N THR A 9 -57.90 -9.76 -62.44
CA THR A 9 -56.80 -10.01 -61.51
C THR A 9 -57.04 -9.21 -60.22
N ILE A 10 -57.25 -9.89 -59.10
CA ILE A 10 -57.35 -9.29 -57.77
C ILE A 10 -55.92 -9.15 -57.20
N LEU A 11 -55.47 -7.91 -56.97
CA LEU A 11 -54.22 -7.63 -56.24
C LEU A 11 -54.55 -7.29 -54.78
N PHE A 12 -54.12 -8.15 -53.87
CA PHE A 12 -54.22 -7.99 -52.42
C PHE A 12 -53.22 -6.91 -51.95
N ALA A 13 -53.72 -5.79 -51.41
CA ALA A 13 -52.88 -4.79 -50.76
C ALA A 13 -52.65 -5.17 -49.29
N PHE A 14 -51.48 -5.73 -48.97
CA PHE A 14 -51.00 -5.85 -47.60
C PHE A 14 -50.30 -4.53 -47.19
N THR A 15 -50.95 -3.75 -46.33
CA THR A 15 -50.33 -2.64 -45.60
C THR A 15 -49.53 -3.20 -44.42
N PHE A 16 -48.25 -3.49 -44.64
CA PHE A 16 -47.30 -3.64 -43.53
C PHE A 16 -46.96 -2.25 -42.98
N ALA A 17 -47.67 -1.83 -41.94
CA ALA A 17 -47.16 -0.79 -41.05
C ALA A 17 -45.96 -1.37 -40.30
N ASN A 18 -44.75 -1.01 -40.73
CA ASN A 18 -43.53 -1.27 -39.96
C ASN A 18 -43.63 -0.49 -38.65
N ILE A 19 -44.07 -1.15 -37.57
CA ILE A 19 -43.86 -0.69 -36.20
C ILE A 19 -42.35 -0.82 -35.95
N GLN A 20 -41.61 0.26 -36.20
CA GLN A 20 -40.20 0.32 -35.88
C GLN A 20 -40.07 0.35 -34.35
N ALA A 21 -39.58 -0.76 -33.76
CA ALA A 21 -39.40 -0.86 -32.32
C ALA A 21 -38.60 0.33 -31.79
N GLN A 22 -39.13 1.05 -30.80
CA GLN A 22 -38.44 2.17 -30.19
C GLN A 22 -37.23 1.64 -29.42
N ASN A 23 -36.03 1.94 -29.93
CA ASN A 23 -34.76 1.60 -29.29
C ASN A 23 -34.03 2.88 -28.89
N LYS A 24 -33.49 2.92 -27.66
CA LYS A 24 -32.64 4.02 -27.18
C LYS A 24 -31.20 3.52 -27.03
N ALA A 25 -30.33 3.97 -27.93
CA ALA A 25 -28.91 3.63 -27.91
C ALA A 25 -28.04 4.84 -27.51
N VAL A 26 -27.15 4.62 -26.55
CA VAL A 26 -26.19 5.62 -26.05
C VAL A 26 -24.80 5.01 -26.07
N ASP A 27 -23.94 5.56 -26.94
CA ASP A 27 -22.52 5.20 -26.98
C ASP A 27 -21.76 5.99 -25.91
N LEU A 28 -20.84 5.32 -25.23
CA LEU A 28 -19.97 5.87 -24.19
C LEU A 28 -20.76 6.70 -23.15
N PRO A 29 -21.77 6.13 -22.47
CA PRO A 29 -22.52 6.88 -21.46
C PRO A 29 -21.58 7.38 -20.35
N PRO A 30 -21.64 8.66 -19.95
CA PRO A 30 -20.92 9.11 -18.77
C PRO A 30 -21.52 8.46 -17.51
N PHE A 31 -20.71 8.33 -16.47
CA PHE A 31 -21.10 7.77 -15.18
C PHE A 31 -20.48 8.60 -14.05
N GLY A 32 -21.02 8.47 -12.84
CA GLY A 32 -20.59 9.28 -11.69
C GLY A 32 -19.41 8.66 -10.94
N PHE A 33 -19.51 7.38 -10.59
CA PHE A 33 -18.48 6.68 -9.81
C PHE A 33 -18.39 5.20 -10.19
N ALA A 34 -17.17 4.66 -10.23
CA ALA A 34 -16.93 3.23 -10.26
C ALA A 34 -15.91 2.85 -9.17
N ASN A 35 -16.15 1.71 -8.50
CA ASN A 35 -15.23 1.19 -7.47
C ASN A 35 -14.04 0.41 -8.04
N SER A 36 -14.00 0.24 -9.37
CA SER A 36 -12.91 -0.38 -10.11
C SER A 36 -12.89 0.16 -11.54
N GLN A 37 -11.72 0.14 -12.17
CA GLN A 37 -11.53 0.44 -13.60
C GLN A 37 -11.50 -0.85 -14.45
N THR A 38 -11.92 -1.99 -13.89
CA THR A 38 -11.90 -3.27 -14.60
C THR A 38 -12.94 -3.34 -15.69
N LEU A 39 -14.13 -2.77 -15.50
CA LEU A 39 -15.22 -2.79 -16.47
C LEU A 39 -15.58 -1.37 -16.89
N GLU A 40 -15.64 -1.11 -18.19
CA GLU A 40 -16.15 0.14 -18.75
C GLU A 40 -17.27 -0.15 -19.75
N ILE A 41 -18.31 0.69 -19.76
CA ILE A 41 -19.47 0.52 -20.65
C ILE A 41 -19.22 1.28 -21.95
N ARG A 42 -19.05 0.53 -23.05
CA ARG A 42 -18.88 1.10 -24.38
C ARG A 42 -20.20 1.57 -24.97
N LYS A 43 -21.29 0.84 -24.75
CA LYS A 43 -22.61 1.18 -25.29
C LYS A 43 -23.73 0.61 -24.44
N VAL A 44 -24.82 1.36 -24.38
CA VAL A 44 -26.08 0.92 -23.78
C VAL A 44 -27.16 0.91 -24.86
N ASN A 45 -27.91 -0.18 -24.97
CA ASN A 45 -29.06 -0.29 -25.85
C ASN A 45 -30.30 -0.73 -25.05
N LEU A 46 -31.31 0.15 -24.99
CA LEU A 46 -32.61 -0.13 -24.39
C LEU A 46 -33.59 -0.48 -25.50
N SER A 47 -34.32 -1.57 -25.30
CA SER A 47 -35.46 -1.98 -26.11
C SER A 47 -36.61 -2.41 -25.19
N GLU A 48 -37.79 -2.66 -25.76
CA GLU A 48 -38.92 -3.22 -25.01
C GLU A 48 -38.65 -4.63 -24.47
N LYS A 49 -37.71 -5.37 -25.07
CA LYS A 49 -37.44 -6.78 -24.73
C LYS A 49 -36.32 -6.95 -23.70
N GLU A 50 -35.30 -6.11 -23.80
CA GLU A 50 -34.07 -6.24 -23.02
C GLU A 50 -33.29 -4.92 -22.97
N THR A 51 -32.38 -4.84 -21.99
CA THR A 51 -31.32 -3.84 -21.95
C THR A 51 -29.98 -4.53 -22.15
N VAL A 52 -29.20 -4.06 -23.12
CA VAL A 52 -27.90 -4.64 -23.48
C VAL A 52 -26.81 -3.63 -23.14
N LEU A 53 -25.83 -4.08 -22.35
CA LEU A 53 -24.60 -3.36 -22.08
C LEU A 53 -23.47 -4.01 -22.89
N ASP A 54 -22.87 -3.24 -23.80
CA ASP A 54 -21.58 -3.60 -24.39
C ASP A 54 -20.47 -3.19 -23.40
N ILE A 55 -19.73 -4.17 -22.90
CA ILE A 55 -18.67 -4.00 -21.90
C ILE A 55 -17.31 -4.19 -22.55
N ASP A 56 -16.37 -3.30 -22.23
CA ASP A 56 -14.94 -3.51 -22.43
C ASP A 56 -14.29 -3.69 -21.06
N ALA A 57 -13.60 -4.81 -20.88
CA ALA A 57 -12.91 -5.18 -19.66
C ALA A 57 -11.40 -5.00 -19.79
N PHE A 58 -10.79 -4.37 -18.77
CA PHE A 58 -9.36 -4.09 -18.69
C PHE A 58 -8.80 -4.65 -17.39
N TYR A 59 -7.97 -5.68 -17.47
CA TYR A 59 -7.41 -6.31 -16.28
C TYR A 59 -6.02 -6.90 -16.54
N LYS A 60 -5.37 -7.42 -15.49
CA LYS A 60 -4.05 -8.02 -15.60
C LYS A 60 -4.07 -9.13 -16.67
N PRO A 61 -3.15 -9.12 -17.65
CA PRO A 61 -3.03 -10.21 -18.62
C PRO A 61 -2.90 -11.56 -17.94
N GLU A 62 -3.51 -12.59 -18.52
CA GLU A 62 -3.44 -13.97 -18.01
C GLU A 62 -3.83 -14.07 -16.52
N ASN A 63 -4.88 -13.34 -16.16
CA ASN A 63 -5.58 -13.45 -14.88
C ASN A 63 -7.08 -13.56 -15.18
N TRP A 64 -7.93 -13.71 -14.17
CA TRP A 64 -9.37 -13.90 -14.39
C TRP A 64 -10.23 -12.74 -13.88
N ILE A 65 -11.37 -12.56 -14.52
CA ILE A 65 -12.52 -11.81 -14.02
C ILE A 65 -13.72 -12.76 -13.92
N ARG A 66 -14.76 -12.36 -13.18
CA ARG A 66 -16.02 -13.09 -13.08
C ARG A 66 -17.16 -12.08 -12.99
N ILE A 67 -18.29 -12.41 -13.59
CA ILE A 67 -19.56 -11.69 -13.44
C ILE A 67 -20.55 -12.65 -12.81
N ALA A 68 -21.02 -12.34 -11.61
CA ALA A 68 -21.94 -13.17 -10.87
C ALA A 68 -23.36 -13.11 -11.46
N SER A 69 -24.11 -14.21 -11.37
CA SER A 69 -25.48 -14.28 -11.90
C SER A 69 -26.50 -13.46 -11.10
N ASP A 70 -26.12 -12.95 -9.92
CA ASP A 70 -26.90 -12.00 -9.14
C ASP A 70 -26.73 -10.54 -9.61
N THR A 71 -25.96 -10.28 -10.67
CA THR A 71 -25.80 -8.95 -11.28
C THR A 71 -27.14 -8.33 -11.67
N TYR A 72 -27.33 -7.04 -11.39
CA TYR A 72 -28.52 -6.30 -11.75
C TYR A 72 -28.24 -4.85 -12.13
N LEU A 73 -29.18 -4.25 -12.87
CA LEU A 73 -29.28 -2.80 -13.04
C LEU A 73 -30.27 -2.24 -12.01
N LYS A 74 -30.01 -1.04 -11.50
CA LYS A 74 -30.87 -0.39 -10.50
C LYS A 74 -31.36 0.97 -11.00
N VAL A 75 -32.67 1.21 -10.87
CA VAL A 75 -33.30 2.53 -11.12
C VAL A 75 -34.21 2.85 -9.94
N GLY A 76 -33.85 3.85 -9.14
CA GLY A 76 -34.46 4.05 -7.82
C GLY A 76 -34.30 2.79 -6.98
N ASP A 77 -35.37 2.27 -6.40
CA ASP A 77 -35.32 1.03 -5.61
C ASP A 77 -35.54 -0.25 -6.44
N LYS A 78 -35.83 -0.12 -7.74
CA LYS A 78 -36.15 -1.27 -8.59
C LYS A 78 -34.88 -1.88 -9.20
N LYS A 79 -34.71 -3.19 -9.00
CA LYS A 79 -33.66 -4.02 -9.60
C LYS A 79 -34.15 -4.68 -10.90
N TYR A 80 -33.28 -4.78 -11.89
CA TYR A 80 -33.51 -5.42 -13.19
C TYR A 80 -32.40 -6.45 -13.40
N LYS A 81 -32.76 -7.73 -13.36
CA LYS A 81 -31.77 -8.82 -13.27
C LYS A 81 -31.04 -9.05 -14.59
N ILE A 82 -29.79 -9.49 -14.49
CA ILE A 82 -29.07 -10.06 -15.62
C ILE A 82 -29.78 -11.35 -16.07
N ARG A 83 -29.81 -11.58 -17.39
CA ARG A 83 -30.36 -12.79 -18.02
C ARG A 83 -29.25 -13.69 -18.53
N LYS A 84 -28.25 -13.09 -19.21
CA LYS A 84 -27.10 -13.81 -19.77
C LYS A 84 -25.95 -12.87 -20.09
N GLY A 85 -24.75 -13.43 -20.22
CA GLY A 85 -23.63 -12.81 -20.92
C GLY A 85 -23.47 -13.39 -22.32
N GLU A 86 -23.01 -12.59 -23.28
CA GLU A 86 -22.54 -13.05 -24.60
C GLU A 86 -21.05 -12.73 -24.72
N GLY A 87 -20.23 -13.76 -24.94
CA GLY A 87 -18.77 -13.65 -24.84
C GLY A 87 -18.23 -13.81 -23.41
N ILE A 88 -19.11 -13.95 -22.41
CA ILE A 88 -18.76 -14.32 -21.03
C ILE A 88 -19.84 -15.23 -20.43
N VAL A 89 -19.43 -16.25 -19.67
CA VAL A 89 -20.35 -17.16 -18.96
C VAL A 89 -20.48 -16.68 -17.51
N LEU A 90 -21.71 -16.46 -17.05
CA LEU A 90 -21.98 -16.01 -15.68
C LEU A 90 -21.49 -17.06 -14.67
N ASP A 91 -21.07 -16.59 -13.49
CA ASP A 91 -20.50 -17.38 -12.38
C ASP A 91 -19.23 -18.18 -12.69
N SER A 92 -18.74 -18.12 -13.93
CA SER A 92 -17.53 -18.80 -14.37
C SER A 92 -16.36 -17.83 -14.39
N LEU A 93 -15.16 -18.36 -14.16
CA LEU A 93 -13.93 -17.59 -14.33
C LEU A 93 -13.71 -17.34 -15.83
N PHE A 94 -13.55 -16.07 -16.19
CA PHE A 94 -13.19 -15.64 -17.53
C PHE A 94 -11.72 -15.26 -17.56
N TRP A 95 -10.91 -16.03 -18.29
CA TRP A 95 -9.47 -15.80 -18.39
C TRP A 95 -9.15 -14.67 -19.37
N MET A 96 -8.45 -13.64 -18.90
CA MET A 96 -8.10 -12.47 -19.68
C MET A 96 -7.01 -12.81 -20.70
N PRO A 97 -7.15 -12.33 -21.95
CA PRO A 97 -6.14 -12.52 -22.98
C PRO A 97 -4.83 -11.82 -22.64
N LYS A 98 -3.77 -12.12 -23.41
CA LYS A 98 -2.44 -11.50 -23.25
C LYS A 98 -2.43 -9.98 -23.39
N SER A 99 -3.41 -9.41 -24.09
CA SER A 99 -3.61 -7.95 -24.16
C SER A 99 -4.04 -7.36 -22.82
N GLY A 100 -4.67 -8.14 -21.95
CA GLY A 100 -5.39 -7.65 -20.77
C GLY A 100 -6.73 -6.99 -21.11
N GLU A 101 -7.19 -7.10 -22.36
CA GLU A 101 -8.41 -6.43 -22.86
C GLU A 101 -9.36 -7.44 -23.49
N ALA A 102 -10.64 -7.42 -23.10
CA ALA A 102 -11.69 -8.26 -23.66
C ALA A 102 -13.01 -7.50 -23.78
N SER A 103 -13.84 -7.84 -24.77
CA SER A 103 -15.17 -7.24 -24.94
C SER A 103 -16.24 -8.33 -24.93
N PHE A 104 -17.35 -8.05 -24.25
CA PHE A 104 -18.50 -8.95 -24.15
C PHE A 104 -19.78 -8.13 -23.94
N LYS A 105 -20.93 -8.79 -23.98
CA LYS A 105 -22.23 -8.17 -23.69
C LYS A 105 -22.84 -8.74 -22.44
N LEU A 106 -23.50 -7.89 -21.68
CA LEU A 106 -24.36 -8.28 -20.57
C LEU A 106 -25.80 -7.89 -20.90
N ILE A 107 -26.71 -8.84 -20.82
CA ILE A 107 -28.11 -8.69 -21.24
C ILE A 107 -28.99 -8.81 -20.02
N PHE A 108 -29.82 -7.80 -19.81
CA PHE A 108 -30.68 -7.63 -18.63
C PHE A 108 -32.16 -7.61 -19.01
N GLU A 109 -33.00 -7.72 -17.98
CA GLU A 109 -34.39 -7.28 -18.06
C GLU A 109 -34.51 -5.85 -18.63
N PRO A 110 -35.58 -5.55 -19.40
CA PRO A 110 -35.73 -4.26 -20.05
C PRO A 110 -35.91 -3.13 -19.03
N LEU A 111 -35.02 -2.15 -19.08
CA LEU A 111 -35.26 -0.84 -18.47
C LEU A 111 -36.35 -0.09 -19.24
N PRO A 112 -37.17 0.73 -18.58
CA PRO A 112 -38.10 1.63 -19.26
C PRO A 112 -37.37 2.49 -20.30
N LEU A 113 -37.90 2.67 -21.51
CA LEU A 113 -37.26 3.47 -22.57
C LEU A 113 -37.00 4.93 -22.16
N LYS A 114 -37.82 5.46 -21.23
CA LYS A 114 -37.64 6.78 -20.64
C LYS A 114 -36.56 6.87 -19.55
N THR A 115 -35.87 5.77 -19.25
CA THR A 115 -34.81 5.76 -18.23
C THR A 115 -33.72 6.74 -18.63
N GLU A 116 -33.45 7.67 -17.73
CA GLU A 116 -32.41 8.68 -17.89
C GLU A 116 -31.09 8.25 -17.29
N LYS A 117 -31.15 7.49 -16.19
CA LYS A 117 -29.99 7.13 -15.37
C LYS A 117 -30.24 5.80 -14.65
N PHE A 118 -29.20 4.99 -14.49
CA PHE A 118 -29.25 3.73 -13.74
C PHE A 118 -27.88 3.39 -13.14
N ASP A 119 -27.86 2.44 -12.20
CA ASP A 119 -26.63 1.87 -11.65
C ASP A 119 -26.45 0.44 -12.17
N PHE A 120 -25.20 0.01 -12.34
CA PHE A 120 -24.81 -1.38 -12.55
C PHE A 120 -24.21 -1.92 -11.25
N ILE A 121 -24.75 -3.03 -10.74
CA ILE A 121 -24.30 -3.68 -9.52
C ILE A 121 -24.08 -5.16 -9.83
N GLU A 122 -22.83 -5.63 -9.74
CA GLU A 122 -22.49 -7.04 -10.01
C GLU A 122 -22.98 -7.94 -8.88
N SER A 123 -22.88 -7.50 -7.63
CA SER A 123 -23.50 -8.14 -6.46
C SER A 123 -23.51 -7.17 -5.28
N ASP A 124 -24.28 -7.50 -4.24
CA ASP A 124 -24.39 -6.72 -3.00
C ASP A 124 -23.13 -6.87 -2.10
N CYS A 125 -22.15 -7.69 -2.50
CA CYS A 125 -20.87 -7.83 -1.80
C CYS A 125 -20.01 -6.55 -1.85
N GLU A 126 -19.22 -6.25 -0.82
CA GLU A 126 -18.47 -4.99 -0.70
C GLU A 126 -17.52 -4.74 -1.88
N GLY A 127 -16.69 -5.73 -2.23
CA GLY A 127 -15.69 -5.66 -3.31
C GLY A 127 -16.21 -5.93 -4.73
N CYS A 128 -17.49 -6.23 -4.89
CA CYS A 128 -18.09 -6.56 -6.18
C CYS A 128 -18.17 -5.32 -7.09
N PHE A 129 -18.09 -5.51 -8.41
CA PHE A 129 -18.04 -4.39 -9.37
C PHE A 129 -19.30 -3.54 -9.32
N LYS A 130 -19.13 -2.22 -9.21
CA LYS A 130 -20.24 -1.26 -9.17
C LYS A 130 -19.90 -0.05 -10.02
N ILE A 131 -20.83 0.33 -10.89
CA ILE A 131 -20.78 1.56 -11.69
C ILE A 131 -22.07 2.30 -11.42
N TYR A 132 -21.97 3.42 -10.73
CA TYR A 132 -23.11 4.25 -10.37
C TYR A 132 -23.31 5.34 -11.40
N ASP A 133 -24.56 5.80 -11.47
CA ASP A 133 -24.90 7.02 -12.16
C ASP A 133 -24.71 6.99 -13.68
N ILE A 134 -24.86 5.83 -14.32
CA ILE A 134 -24.74 5.67 -15.78
C ILE A 134 -25.84 6.48 -16.45
N ASN A 135 -25.46 7.53 -17.18
CA ASN A 135 -26.37 8.54 -17.71
C ASN A 135 -26.62 8.33 -19.21
N LEU A 136 -27.90 8.26 -19.58
CA LEU A 136 -28.40 8.03 -20.93
C LEU A 136 -28.87 9.31 -21.63
N ASN A 137 -28.76 10.47 -20.99
CA ASN A 137 -29.13 11.76 -21.56
C ASN A 137 -27.95 12.39 -22.31
N LYS A 138 -28.00 12.34 -23.65
CA LYS A 138 -26.95 12.90 -24.54
C LYS A 138 -26.71 14.41 -24.40
N LYS A 139 -27.62 15.16 -23.75
CA LYS A 139 -27.60 16.63 -23.67
C LYS A 139 -27.04 17.20 -22.37
N GLN A 140 -26.82 16.40 -21.33
CA GLN A 140 -26.40 16.92 -20.04
C GLN A 140 -24.90 17.21 -20.05
N THR A 141 -24.55 18.48 -19.91
CA THR A 141 -23.17 18.89 -19.62
C THR A 141 -22.90 18.60 -18.14
N ASN A 142 -21.75 18.01 -17.81
CA ASN A 142 -21.32 17.75 -16.43
C ASN A 142 -20.95 19.04 -15.67
N LYS A 143 -21.58 20.18 -16.00
CA LYS A 143 -21.21 21.48 -15.46
C LYS A 143 -21.49 21.49 -13.96
N VAL A 144 -20.44 21.69 -13.16
CA VAL A 144 -20.55 21.74 -11.71
C VAL A 144 -21.09 23.12 -11.29
N ASN A 145 -22.10 23.12 -10.42
CA ASN A 145 -22.55 24.34 -9.78
C ASN A 145 -21.65 24.66 -8.57
N LEU A 146 -20.60 25.44 -8.80
CA LEU A 146 -19.62 25.80 -7.78
C LEU A 146 -20.12 26.95 -6.90
N PRO A 147 -19.93 26.91 -5.57
CA PRO A 147 -20.10 28.08 -4.72
C PRO A 147 -19.19 29.25 -5.16
N LYS A 148 -19.61 30.50 -4.90
CA LYS A 148 -18.89 31.72 -5.33
C LYS A 148 -17.42 31.76 -4.92
N GLU A 149 -17.08 31.18 -3.78
CA GLU A 149 -15.70 31.14 -3.27
C GLU A 149 -14.75 30.28 -4.12
N PHE A 150 -15.25 29.24 -4.80
CA PHE A 150 -14.47 28.39 -5.70
C PHE A 150 -14.40 28.92 -7.14
N GLN A 151 -15.16 29.97 -7.46
CA GLN A 151 -15.16 30.60 -8.79
C GLN A 151 -14.13 31.73 -8.90
N GLN A 152 -13.60 32.19 -7.76
CA GLN A 152 -12.66 33.29 -7.71
C GLN A 152 -11.25 32.81 -8.08
N LYS A 153 -10.45 33.70 -8.66
CA LYS A 153 -9.02 33.44 -8.83
C LYS A 153 -8.38 33.24 -7.46
N HIS A 154 -7.53 32.23 -7.33
CA HIS A 154 -6.82 31.99 -6.09
C HIS A 154 -5.99 33.22 -5.71
N GLN A 155 -6.02 33.57 -4.43
CA GLN A 155 -5.10 34.58 -3.88
C GLN A 155 -3.71 33.96 -3.83
N VAL A 156 -2.73 34.66 -4.40
CA VAL A 156 -1.34 34.18 -4.40
C VAL A 156 -0.81 34.20 -2.98
N THR A 157 -0.42 33.03 -2.48
CA THR A 157 0.26 32.89 -1.19
C THR A 157 1.63 33.57 -1.26
N LYS A 158 1.91 34.51 -0.37
CA LYS A 158 3.18 35.26 -0.30
C LYS A 158 3.77 35.19 1.09
N ASN A 159 5.11 35.22 1.17
CA ASN A 159 5.87 35.30 2.42
C ASN A 159 5.51 34.21 3.44
N PHE A 160 5.13 33.03 2.96
CA PHE A 160 4.88 31.88 3.80
C PHE A 160 6.15 31.05 3.92
N SER A 161 6.43 30.55 5.13
CA SER A 161 7.41 29.50 5.35
C SER A 161 6.93 28.61 6.48
N ALA A 162 7.13 27.30 6.32
CA ALA A 162 6.74 26.34 7.32
C ALA A 162 7.56 26.49 8.60
N LYS A 163 6.90 26.31 9.74
CA LYS A 163 7.50 26.34 11.07
C LYS A 163 6.80 25.32 11.96
N TRP A 164 7.49 24.89 13.00
CA TRP A 164 6.87 24.15 14.08
C TRP A 164 5.81 25.03 14.75
N GLN A 165 4.57 24.55 14.72
CA GLN A 165 3.43 25.21 15.34
C GLN A 165 2.32 24.18 15.50
N LYS A 166 1.98 23.88 16.75
CA LYS A 166 0.82 23.07 17.08
C LYS A 166 -0.46 23.85 16.83
N GLY A 167 -1.41 23.25 16.14
CA GLY A 167 -2.75 23.81 15.92
C GLY A 167 -3.69 22.80 15.29
N LYS A 168 -4.82 23.29 14.74
CA LYS A 168 -5.79 22.45 14.03
C LYS A 168 -5.56 22.49 12.51
N GLY A 169 -5.39 21.32 11.91
CA GLY A 169 -5.52 21.15 10.46
C GLY A 169 -7.00 21.09 10.10
N LEU A 170 -7.50 22.16 9.48
CA LEU A 170 -8.91 22.32 9.16
C LEU A 170 -9.13 22.14 7.65
N VAL A 171 -9.87 21.11 7.28
CA VAL A 171 -10.32 20.90 5.89
C VAL A 171 -11.83 20.79 5.89
N SER A 172 -12.50 21.57 5.06
CA SER A 172 -13.93 21.41 4.81
C SER A 172 -14.22 21.34 3.32
N GLY A 173 -15.33 20.73 2.94
CA GLY A 173 -15.56 20.53 1.52
C GLY A 173 -16.82 19.78 1.17
N LYS A 174 -16.93 19.47 -0.11
CA LYS A 174 -18.00 18.64 -0.67
C LYS A 174 -17.47 17.73 -1.76
N ILE A 175 -17.90 16.49 -1.73
CA ILE A 175 -17.63 15.48 -2.76
C ILE A 175 -18.87 15.41 -3.65
N ILE A 176 -18.76 15.90 -4.89
CA ILE A 176 -19.85 15.87 -5.87
C ILE A 176 -20.03 14.44 -6.37
N GLY A 177 -21.27 13.97 -6.36
CA GLY A 177 -21.58 12.59 -6.72
C GLY A 177 -21.29 11.60 -5.60
N TYR A 178 -21.02 12.08 -4.38
CA TYR A 178 -20.95 11.22 -3.21
C TYR A 178 -22.27 10.48 -3.01
N ARG A 179 -22.15 9.22 -2.57
CA ARG A 179 -23.26 8.43 -2.06
C ARG A 179 -22.85 7.78 -0.73
N PRO A 180 -23.74 7.66 0.26
CA PRO A 180 -23.44 7.06 1.56
C PRO A 180 -22.89 5.63 1.49
N GLU A 181 -23.16 4.90 0.39
CA GLU A 181 -22.63 3.56 0.14
C GLU A 181 -21.12 3.54 -0.15
N PHE A 182 -20.47 4.70 -0.33
CA PHE A 182 -19.02 4.80 -0.49
C PHE A 182 -18.34 4.70 0.88
N ARG A 183 -17.93 3.48 1.25
CA ARG A 183 -17.45 3.14 2.61
C ARG A 183 -15.95 3.32 2.83
N ASP A 184 -15.19 3.69 1.81
CA ASP A 184 -13.72 3.61 1.79
C ASP A 184 -13.00 4.96 1.84
N ILE A 185 -13.69 6.04 2.20
CA ILE A 185 -13.07 7.36 2.28
C ILE A 185 -12.35 7.51 3.62
N GLU A 186 -11.04 7.67 3.56
CA GLU A 186 -10.17 7.83 4.71
C GLU A 186 -9.46 9.18 4.68
N PHE A 187 -9.31 9.78 5.86
CA PHE A 187 -8.42 10.91 6.06
C PHE A 187 -7.21 10.51 6.89
N ILE A 188 -6.03 10.84 6.39
CA ILE A 188 -4.76 10.39 6.97
C ILE A 188 -3.87 11.60 7.24
N TYR A 189 -3.27 11.62 8.42
CA TYR A 189 -2.13 12.48 8.73
C TYR A 189 -0.86 11.62 8.72
N PRO A 190 -0.01 11.72 7.67
CA PRO A 190 1.34 11.20 7.69
C PRO A 190 2.17 12.05 8.65
N ASN A 191 2.52 11.48 9.80
CA ASN A 191 3.23 12.21 10.83
C ASN A 191 4.75 12.13 10.58
N PRO A 192 5.42 13.22 10.18
CA PRO A 192 6.84 13.20 9.83
C PRO A 192 7.76 12.92 11.02
N VAL A 193 7.26 13.04 12.25
CA VAL A 193 8.05 12.76 13.46
C VAL A 193 8.04 11.27 13.79
N THR A 194 6.89 10.61 13.65
CA THR A 194 6.73 9.20 14.05
C THR A 194 6.85 8.24 12.89
N GLY A 195 6.62 8.70 11.65
CA GLY A 195 6.42 7.85 10.47
C GLY A 195 5.04 7.23 10.38
N ASN A 196 4.17 7.44 11.39
CA ASN A 196 2.84 6.84 11.43
C ASN A 196 1.88 7.51 10.46
N ARG A 197 0.94 6.71 9.95
CA ARG A 197 -0.21 7.19 9.16
C ARG A 197 -1.44 7.23 10.04
N ASP A 198 -1.61 8.35 10.75
CA ASP A 198 -2.71 8.53 11.69
C ASP A 198 -4.04 8.68 10.93
N LYS A 199 -4.86 7.63 10.95
CA LYS A 199 -6.22 7.67 10.38
C LYS A 199 -7.12 8.49 11.28
N ASN A 200 -7.79 9.48 10.70
CA ASN A 200 -8.76 10.32 11.39
C ASN A 200 -10.16 9.97 10.87
N PRO A 201 -11.14 9.74 11.76
CA PRO A 201 -12.51 9.52 11.33
C PRO A 201 -13.04 10.77 10.64
N VAL A 202 -13.67 10.59 9.48
CA VAL A 202 -14.40 11.65 8.76
C VAL A 202 -15.85 11.25 8.65
N THR A 203 -16.74 12.18 9.00
CA THR A 203 -18.17 12.02 8.73
C THR A 203 -18.50 12.85 7.49
N ILE A 204 -19.10 12.20 6.50
CA ILE A 204 -19.55 12.82 5.26
C ILE A 204 -21.08 12.78 5.29
N SER A 205 -21.70 13.94 5.15
CA SER A 205 -23.15 14.08 5.05
C SER A 205 -23.69 13.39 3.79
N GLU A 206 -24.98 13.06 3.77
CA GLU A 206 -25.62 12.43 2.61
C GLU A 206 -25.42 13.21 1.30
N ASP A 207 -25.32 14.53 1.39
CA ASP A 207 -25.08 15.41 0.25
C ASP A 207 -23.60 15.54 -0.16
N GLY A 208 -22.71 14.79 0.48
CA GLY A 208 -21.27 14.78 0.22
C GLY A 208 -20.46 15.83 0.97
N THR A 209 -21.08 16.67 1.81
CA THR A 209 -20.35 17.67 2.60
C THR A 209 -19.59 17.03 3.75
N PHE A 210 -18.37 17.51 4.02
CA PHE A 210 -17.54 17.00 5.10
C PHE A 210 -16.73 18.11 5.78
N LYS A 211 -16.30 17.82 7.02
CA LYS A 211 -15.36 18.65 7.77
C LYS A 211 -14.40 17.78 8.56
N ILE A 212 -13.14 18.19 8.56
CA ILE A 212 -12.04 17.48 9.18
C ILE A 212 -11.31 18.45 10.09
N ASN A 213 -11.01 17.96 11.29
CA ASN A 213 -10.31 18.70 12.32
C ASN A 213 -9.37 17.74 13.03
N THR A 214 -8.09 17.80 12.67
CA THR A 214 -7.04 17.00 13.32
C THR A 214 -5.97 17.92 13.91
N THR A 215 -5.29 17.47 14.96
CA THR A 215 -4.18 18.23 15.52
C THR A 215 -2.92 17.96 14.69
N ILE A 216 -2.35 19.04 14.15
CA ILE A 216 -1.08 19.04 13.42
C ILE A 216 -0.05 19.87 14.19
N TYR A 217 1.23 19.61 13.93
CA TYR A 217 2.36 20.23 14.64
C TYR A 217 3.22 21.14 13.77
N SER A 218 2.86 21.24 12.49
CA SER A 218 3.45 22.14 11.51
C SER A 218 2.49 22.26 10.33
N PRO A 219 2.69 23.21 9.42
CA PRO A 219 2.20 23.06 8.06
C PRO A 219 2.62 21.72 7.49
N THR A 220 1.71 21.02 6.83
CA THR A 220 1.90 19.62 6.43
C THR A 220 0.95 19.24 5.29
N SER A 221 1.13 18.04 4.73
CA SER A 221 0.22 17.45 3.76
C SER A 221 -0.63 16.37 4.41
N LEU A 222 -1.93 16.59 4.48
CA LEU A 222 -2.92 15.59 4.86
C LEU A 222 -3.39 14.83 3.63
N ILE A 223 -3.89 13.61 3.76
CA ILE A 223 -4.33 12.81 2.63
C ILE A 223 -5.81 12.51 2.78
N LEU A 224 -6.60 12.84 1.75
CA LEU A 224 -7.94 12.31 1.55
C LEU A 224 -7.87 11.22 0.48
N ARG A 225 -8.20 9.99 0.84
CA ARG A 225 -8.12 8.85 -0.09
C ARG A 225 -9.37 7.99 -0.08
N SER A 226 -9.59 7.30 -1.20
CA SER A 226 -10.44 6.13 -1.34
C SER A 226 -9.70 5.07 -2.16
N ASN A 227 -10.35 3.97 -2.53
CA ASN A 227 -9.80 3.06 -3.52
C ASN A 227 -9.67 3.69 -4.91
N SER A 228 -10.42 4.77 -5.20
CA SER A 228 -10.49 5.39 -6.52
C SER A 228 -9.74 6.73 -6.65
N PHE A 229 -9.32 7.34 -5.54
CA PHE A 229 -8.56 8.60 -5.56
C PHE A 229 -7.60 8.72 -4.38
N TYR A 230 -6.53 9.49 -4.57
CA TYR A 230 -5.56 9.86 -3.56
C TYR A 230 -5.26 11.36 -3.70
N ILE A 231 -5.69 12.17 -2.73
CA ILE A 231 -5.63 13.63 -2.82
C ILE A 231 -4.78 14.14 -1.66
N PRO A 232 -3.53 14.56 -1.91
CA PRO A 232 -2.75 15.30 -0.93
C PRO A 232 -3.34 16.71 -0.74
N LEU A 233 -3.41 17.16 0.50
CA LEU A 233 -4.03 18.40 0.94
C LEU A 233 -3.06 19.15 1.85
N ILE A 234 -2.40 20.15 1.30
CA ILE A 234 -1.44 20.98 2.00
C ILE A 234 -2.20 21.97 2.89
N VAL A 235 -1.99 21.87 4.20
CA VAL A 235 -2.68 22.67 5.22
C VAL A 235 -1.70 23.38 6.14
N ALA A 236 -2.19 24.37 6.88
CA ALA A 236 -1.45 25.06 7.92
C ALA A 236 -2.23 25.10 9.24
N PRO A 237 -1.56 25.18 10.40
CA PRO A 237 -2.20 25.27 11.70
C PRO A 237 -3.20 26.44 11.78
N ASP A 238 -4.43 26.12 12.20
CA ASP A 238 -5.53 27.06 12.44
C ASP A 238 -5.95 27.87 11.19
N LYS A 239 -5.67 27.33 10.00
CA LYS A 239 -6.12 27.85 8.71
C LYS A 239 -7.00 26.82 8.02
N GLU A 240 -8.13 27.27 7.47
CA GLU A 240 -9.05 26.40 6.75
C GLU A 240 -8.69 26.33 5.26
N LEU A 241 -8.51 25.09 4.78
CA LEU A 241 -8.53 24.75 3.36
C LEU A 241 -9.94 24.25 3.01
N LYS A 242 -10.51 24.77 1.92
CA LYS A 242 -11.78 24.30 1.39
C LYS A 242 -11.57 23.56 0.08
N VAL A 243 -12.23 22.42 -0.07
CA VAL A 243 -12.11 21.57 -1.26
C VAL A 243 -13.46 21.15 -1.83
N PHE A 244 -13.57 21.17 -3.15
CA PHE A 244 -14.73 20.71 -3.88
C PHE A 244 -14.27 19.65 -4.88
N ILE A 245 -14.65 18.39 -4.66
CA ILE A 245 -14.12 17.24 -5.39
C ILE A 245 -15.15 16.76 -6.40
N ASN A 246 -14.78 16.75 -7.67
CA ASN A 246 -15.63 16.32 -8.77
C ASN A 246 -15.33 14.87 -9.16
N LEU A 247 -15.97 13.90 -8.49
CA LEU A 247 -15.75 12.48 -8.76
C LEU A 247 -16.03 12.11 -10.21
N SER A 248 -17.06 12.69 -10.82
CA SER A 248 -17.41 12.39 -12.21
C SER A 248 -16.28 12.77 -13.17
N GLU A 249 -15.62 13.92 -12.96
CA GLU A 249 -14.49 14.34 -13.80
C GLU A 249 -13.23 13.51 -13.54
N MET A 250 -12.96 13.13 -12.28
CA MET A 250 -11.87 12.20 -11.94
C MET A 250 -12.06 10.85 -12.67
N GLN A 251 -13.26 10.28 -12.58
CA GLN A 251 -13.60 9.00 -13.22
C GLN A 251 -13.53 9.10 -14.75
N ARG A 252 -13.97 10.22 -15.32
CA ARG A 252 -13.85 10.48 -16.76
C ARG A 252 -12.38 10.48 -17.21
N LYS A 253 -11.48 11.16 -16.48
CA LYS A 253 -10.04 11.22 -16.82
C LYS A 253 -9.34 9.87 -16.63
N GLN A 254 -9.79 9.07 -15.66
CA GLN A 254 -9.27 7.73 -15.40
C GLN A 254 -9.74 6.69 -16.44
N SER A 255 -10.97 6.82 -16.95
CA SER A 255 -11.56 5.89 -17.92
C SER A 255 -10.79 5.85 -19.24
N ARG A 256 -10.52 4.63 -19.75
CA ARG A 256 -9.86 4.41 -21.05
C ARG A 256 -10.76 4.86 -22.20
N LEU A 257 -12.06 4.67 -22.07
CA LEU A 257 -13.04 5.02 -23.09
C LEU A 257 -13.47 6.50 -23.08
N GLN A 258 -13.40 7.17 -21.92
CA GLN A 258 -13.96 8.52 -21.74
C GLN A 258 -12.90 9.64 -21.65
N ARG A 259 -11.64 9.31 -21.35
CA ARG A 259 -10.59 10.32 -21.11
C ARG A 259 -10.34 11.29 -22.26
N THR A 260 -10.61 10.85 -23.50
CA THR A 260 -10.42 11.66 -24.73
C THR A 260 -11.54 12.67 -24.95
N LYS A 261 -12.68 12.54 -24.26
CA LYS A 261 -13.75 13.54 -24.34
C LYS A 261 -13.29 14.85 -23.70
N THR A 262 -13.55 15.96 -24.36
CA THR A 262 -13.20 17.28 -23.82
C THR A 262 -14.12 17.66 -22.66
N SER A 263 -13.53 18.18 -21.59
CA SER A 263 -14.23 18.72 -20.42
C SER A 263 -13.61 20.06 -20.04
N LYS A 264 -14.43 20.98 -19.54
CA LYS A 264 -13.98 22.27 -18.98
C LYS A 264 -13.97 22.27 -17.45
N GLU A 265 -14.39 21.16 -16.84
CA GLU A 265 -14.41 21.01 -15.40
C GLU A 265 -13.03 20.55 -14.91
N GLU A 266 -12.73 20.90 -13.66
CA GLU A 266 -11.55 20.42 -12.95
C GLU A 266 -11.96 19.25 -12.03
N GLU A 267 -11.00 18.38 -11.72
CA GLU A 267 -11.20 17.28 -10.77
C GLU A 267 -11.40 17.80 -9.35
N ILE A 268 -10.71 18.88 -9.00
CA ILE A 268 -10.73 19.48 -7.68
C ILE A 268 -10.70 21.00 -7.80
N TYR A 269 -11.53 21.66 -7.01
CA TYR A 269 -11.53 23.10 -6.82
C TYR A 269 -11.10 23.41 -5.39
N TYR A 270 -10.26 24.42 -5.24
CA TYR A 270 -9.70 24.83 -3.96
C TYR A 270 -10.14 26.25 -3.60
N ALA A 271 -10.36 26.49 -2.32
CA ALA A 271 -10.58 27.83 -1.76
C ALA A 271 -9.98 27.93 -0.35
N GLY A 272 -9.85 29.14 0.18
CA GLY A 272 -9.25 29.38 1.48
C GLY A 272 -7.72 29.49 1.43
N PHE A 273 -7.07 29.18 2.55
CA PHE A 273 -5.62 29.34 2.70
C PHE A 273 -4.86 28.25 1.91
N LEU A 274 -3.78 28.61 1.22
CA LEU A 274 -2.98 27.71 0.35
C LEU A 274 -3.77 27.09 -0.83
N ALA A 275 -4.90 27.68 -1.23
CA ALA A 275 -5.69 27.18 -2.36
C ALA A 275 -4.92 27.23 -3.70
N ASP A 276 -4.11 28.27 -3.93
CA ASP A 276 -3.23 28.37 -5.10
C ASP A 276 -2.17 27.27 -5.10
N VAL A 277 -1.56 27.01 -3.95
CA VAL A 277 -0.51 26.00 -3.79
C VAL A 277 -1.05 24.59 -4.01
N ASN A 278 -2.18 24.26 -3.38
CA ASN A 278 -2.82 22.96 -3.58
C ASN A 278 -3.23 22.73 -5.03
N TYR A 279 -3.78 23.77 -5.69
CA TYR A 279 -4.15 23.69 -7.10
C TYR A 279 -2.94 23.45 -8.01
N ASP A 280 -1.87 24.24 -7.86
CA ASP A 280 -0.67 24.11 -8.68
C ASP A 280 -0.04 22.72 -8.51
N VAL A 281 0.18 22.28 -7.26
CA VAL A 281 0.82 20.99 -6.95
C VAL A 281 -0.01 19.83 -7.47
N TYR A 282 -1.32 19.78 -7.19
CA TYR A 282 -2.18 18.69 -7.67
C TYR A 282 -2.20 18.61 -9.20
N LYS A 283 -2.41 19.75 -9.87
CA LYS A 283 -2.56 19.80 -11.33
C LYS A 283 -1.29 19.35 -12.04
N ILE A 284 -0.13 19.77 -11.57
CA ILE A 284 1.16 19.45 -12.18
C ILE A 284 1.53 17.98 -11.93
N SER A 285 1.36 17.49 -10.71
CA SER A 285 1.67 16.08 -10.39
C SER A 285 0.76 15.08 -11.12
N ALA A 286 -0.52 15.41 -11.33
CA ALA A 286 -1.44 14.55 -12.10
C ALA A 286 -1.02 14.38 -13.58
N GLU A 287 -0.24 15.32 -14.13
CA GLU A 287 0.28 15.22 -15.50
C GLU A 287 1.53 14.30 -15.59
N GLU A 288 2.24 14.07 -14.49
CA GLU A 288 3.53 13.34 -14.43
C GLU A 288 3.41 11.82 -14.37
N GLU A 289 2.34 11.25 -13.79
CA GLU A 289 2.17 9.80 -13.51
C GLU A 289 2.28 8.88 -14.75
N ARG A 290 2.41 9.45 -15.95
CA ARG A 290 2.53 8.74 -17.22
C ARG A 290 3.96 8.36 -17.61
N ASN A 291 4.99 8.78 -16.85
CA ASN A 291 6.40 8.53 -17.16
C ASN A 291 7.04 7.44 -16.28
N ARG A 292 6.52 6.21 -16.36
CA ARG A 292 7.12 5.03 -15.72
C ARG A 292 8.43 4.64 -16.43
N VAL A 293 9.37 4.07 -15.67
CA VAL A 293 10.63 3.54 -16.21
C VAL A 293 10.31 2.45 -17.24
N ASN A 294 10.78 2.62 -18.47
CA ASN A 294 10.67 1.56 -19.46
C ASN A 294 11.67 0.46 -19.10
N MET A 295 11.17 -0.63 -18.54
CA MET A 295 12.00 -1.76 -18.10
C MET A 295 12.85 -2.34 -19.24
N ASP A 296 12.36 -2.26 -20.48
CA ASP A 296 13.06 -2.80 -21.65
C ASP A 296 14.28 -1.96 -22.03
N SER A 297 14.32 -0.67 -21.66
CA SER A 297 15.45 0.19 -21.97
C SER A 297 16.61 0.09 -20.97
N ILE A 298 16.50 -0.77 -19.94
CA ILE A 298 17.47 -0.85 -18.84
C ILE A 298 18.01 -2.27 -18.57
N ALA A 299 17.67 -3.27 -19.40
CA ALA A 299 17.99 -4.69 -19.19
C ALA A 299 19.49 -5.01 -19.04
N ASP A 300 20.34 -4.13 -19.55
CA ASP A 300 21.80 -4.27 -19.56
C ASP A 300 22.51 -3.06 -18.94
N SER A 301 21.77 -2.21 -18.23
CA SER A 301 22.39 -1.07 -17.55
C SER A 301 23.12 -1.55 -16.28
N GLY A 302 24.35 -1.09 -16.08
CA GLY A 302 25.01 -1.19 -14.78
C GLY A 302 24.35 -0.28 -13.74
N THR A 303 24.57 -0.56 -12.45
CA THR A 303 24.11 0.23 -11.30
C THR A 303 24.40 1.72 -11.46
N ASN A 304 25.62 2.10 -11.85
CA ASN A 304 26.04 3.49 -12.03
C ASN A 304 25.44 4.13 -13.29
N ALA A 305 25.21 3.36 -14.36
CA ALA A 305 24.54 3.86 -15.56
C ALA A 305 23.07 4.21 -15.28
N LEU A 306 22.38 3.34 -14.51
CA LEU A 306 20.99 3.56 -14.14
C LEU A 306 20.83 4.72 -13.14
N GLU A 307 21.77 4.86 -12.19
CA GLU A 307 21.82 6.02 -11.30
C GLU A 307 21.98 7.35 -12.06
N ASN A 308 22.92 7.41 -13.02
CA ASN A 308 23.08 8.59 -13.89
C ASN A 308 21.80 8.89 -14.71
N PHE A 309 21.11 7.86 -15.22
CA PHE A 309 19.84 8.02 -15.93
C PHE A 309 18.78 8.66 -15.04
N PHE A 310 18.64 8.21 -13.79
CA PHE A 310 17.68 8.81 -12.86
C PHE A 310 18.06 10.23 -12.46
N LYS A 311 19.34 10.53 -12.25
CA LYS A 311 19.82 11.91 -12.05
C LYS A 311 19.46 12.82 -13.22
N GLN A 312 19.64 12.37 -14.46
CA GLN A 312 19.27 13.16 -15.64
C GLN A 312 17.75 13.40 -15.71
N LYS A 313 16.94 12.40 -15.36
CA LYS A 313 15.48 12.55 -15.27
C LYS A 313 15.12 13.60 -14.21
N TYR A 314 15.71 13.53 -13.03
CA TYR A 314 15.54 14.51 -11.95
C TYR A 314 15.91 15.94 -12.40
N GLN A 315 17.09 16.13 -13.02
CA GLN A 315 17.51 17.46 -13.48
C GLN A 315 16.58 18.05 -14.55
N LYS A 316 16.03 17.21 -15.43
CA LYS A 316 15.02 17.61 -16.41
C LYS A 316 13.73 18.06 -15.74
N GLU A 317 13.32 17.36 -14.69
CA GLU A 317 12.13 17.69 -13.91
C GLU A 317 12.30 19.00 -13.14
N ILE A 318 13.43 19.20 -12.47
CA ILE A 318 13.78 20.47 -11.81
C ILE A 318 13.76 21.64 -12.82
N SER A 319 14.41 21.46 -13.99
CA SER A 319 14.43 22.48 -15.04
C SER A 319 13.01 22.82 -15.53
N ARG A 320 12.15 21.81 -15.69
CA ARG A 320 10.75 22.00 -16.06
C ARG A 320 10.01 22.77 -14.96
N ASN A 321 10.11 22.34 -13.71
CA ASN A 321 9.45 22.98 -12.56
C ASN A 321 9.86 24.46 -12.42
N ASN A 322 11.14 24.75 -12.61
CA ASN A 322 11.67 26.11 -12.58
C ASN A 322 11.19 27.01 -13.72
N ALA A 323 10.78 26.42 -14.86
CA ALA A 323 10.20 27.15 -15.99
C ALA A 323 8.68 27.40 -15.84
N LEU A 324 8.00 26.77 -14.88
CA LEU A 324 6.56 26.93 -14.68
C LEU A 324 6.22 28.30 -14.07
N LYS A 325 5.16 28.93 -14.59
CA LYS A 325 4.62 30.20 -14.07
C LYS A 325 3.64 29.93 -12.91
N ILE A 326 4.18 29.43 -11.80
CA ILE A 326 3.45 29.05 -10.59
C ILE A 326 4.01 29.74 -9.35
N ASN A 327 3.31 29.59 -8.22
CA ASN A 327 3.78 30.08 -6.92
C ASN A 327 5.15 29.47 -6.55
N ASP A 328 6.04 30.26 -5.93
CA ASP A 328 7.37 29.80 -5.50
C ASP A 328 7.31 28.64 -4.51
N LEU A 329 6.31 28.66 -3.60
CA LEU A 329 6.08 27.58 -2.65
C LEU A 329 5.64 26.29 -3.36
N SER A 330 4.75 26.39 -4.36
CA SER A 330 4.37 25.25 -5.20
C SER A 330 5.58 24.65 -5.91
N ARG A 331 6.45 25.50 -6.44
CA ARG A 331 7.70 25.06 -7.11
C ARG A 331 8.63 24.33 -6.14
N LYS A 332 8.83 24.84 -4.92
CA LYS A 332 9.62 24.16 -3.88
C LYS A 332 9.07 22.78 -3.53
N ILE A 333 7.76 22.66 -3.41
CA ILE A 333 7.08 21.39 -3.10
C ILE A 333 7.27 20.40 -4.25
N LEU A 334 7.08 20.82 -5.50
CA LEU A 334 7.31 19.99 -6.68
C LEU A 334 8.77 19.54 -6.80
N ASN A 335 9.73 20.41 -6.50
CA ASN A 335 11.16 20.04 -6.48
C ASN A 335 11.48 19.05 -5.34
N SER A 336 10.84 19.20 -4.18
CA SER A 336 10.95 18.26 -3.06
C SER A 336 10.35 16.88 -3.41
N LYS A 337 9.30 16.85 -4.23
CA LYS A 337 8.75 15.60 -4.79
C LYS A 337 9.71 14.98 -5.81
N ALA A 338 10.31 15.77 -6.69
CA ALA A 338 11.24 15.26 -7.70
C ALA A 338 12.48 14.58 -7.09
N ILE A 339 13.01 15.11 -5.97
CA ILE A 339 14.14 14.48 -5.26
C ILE A 339 13.72 13.18 -4.57
N ASP A 340 12.50 13.11 -4.02
CA ASP A 340 11.93 11.87 -3.48
C ASP A 340 11.74 10.81 -4.59
N ASP A 341 11.23 11.20 -5.75
CA ASP A 341 11.11 10.31 -6.90
C ASP A 341 12.49 9.80 -7.36
N LEU A 342 13.56 10.62 -7.28
CA LEU A 342 14.93 10.18 -7.55
C LEU A 342 15.38 9.11 -6.54
N ILE A 343 15.21 9.37 -5.24
CA ILE A 343 15.58 8.44 -4.15
C ILE A 343 14.85 7.11 -4.33
N ASN A 344 13.52 7.15 -4.48
CA ASN A 344 12.69 5.96 -4.69
C ASN A 344 13.11 5.15 -5.93
N ASN A 345 13.46 5.83 -7.03
CA ASN A 345 13.94 5.13 -8.22
C ASN A 345 15.31 4.47 -7.99
N ILE A 346 16.21 5.13 -7.26
CA ILE A 346 17.53 4.59 -6.92
C ILE A 346 17.41 3.38 -5.99
N ASP A 347 16.56 3.45 -4.97
CA ASP A 347 16.35 2.34 -4.03
C ASP A 347 15.71 1.12 -4.72
N MET A 348 14.86 1.36 -5.72
CA MET A 348 14.22 0.30 -6.53
C MET A 348 15.11 -0.24 -7.67
N MET A 349 16.34 0.28 -7.86
CA MET A 349 17.22 -0.14 -8.96
C MET A 349 17.49 -1.64 -9.01
N GLY A 350 17.79 -2.27 -7.85
CA GLY A 350 18.06 -3.70 -7.81
C GLY A 350 16.86 -4.54 -8.26
N TYR A 351 15.65 -4.10 -7.93
CA TYR A 351 14.42 -4.70 -8.45
C TYR A 351 14.29 -4.48 -9.95
N TYR A 352 14.55 -3.26 -10.44
CA TYR A 352 14.46 -2.96 -11.87
C TYR A 352 15.44 -3.80 -12.71
N LEU A 353 16.69 -3.89 -12.28
CA LEU A 353 17.74 -4.63 -12.98
C LEU A 353 17.47 -6.14 -12.97
N SER A 354 17.14 -6.71 -11.81
CA SER A 354 16.81 -8.15 -11.72
C SER A 354 15.61 -8.53 -12.56
N LYS A 355 14.55 -7.72 -12.56
CA LYS A 355 13.35 -7.98 -13.38
C LYS A 355 13.61 -7.86 -14.87
N SER A 356 14.40 -6.86 -15.27
CA SER A 356 14.73 -6.67 -16.68
C SER A 356 15.67 -7.77 -17.20
N TYR A 357 16.64 -8.19 -16.39
CA TYR A 357 17.47 -9.37 -16.65
C TYR A 357 16.64 -10.64 -16.80
N ALA A 358 15.69 -10.89 -15.87
CA ALA A 358 14.79 -12.04 -15.94
C ALA A 358 14.02 -12.10 -17.27
N LYS A 359 13.48 -10.95 -17.70
CA LYS A 359 12.76 -10.82 -18.98
C LYS A 359 13.68 -11.09 -20.17
N LYS A 360 14.87 -10.49 -20.20
CA LYS A 360 15.81 -10.63 -21.32
C LYS A 360 16.27 -12.07 -21.52
N TYR A 361 16.55 -12.77 -20.42
CA TYR A 361 17.10 -14.14 -20.46
C TYR A 361 16.03 -15.23 -20.31
N ASN A 362 14.75 -14.86 -20.21
CA ASN A 362 13.62 -15.76 -20.02
C ASN A 362 13.82 -16.75 -18.84
N ILE A 363 14.31 -16.22 -17.72
CA ILE A 363 14.50 -16.96 -16.46
C ILE A 363 13.57 -16.41 -15.38
N SER A 364 13.43 -17.14 -14.27
CA SER A 364 12.62 -16.65 -13.14
C SER A 364 13.25 -15.41 -12.47
N GLU A 365 12.43 -14.53 -11.88
CA GLU A 365 12.96 -13.36 -11.13
C GLU A 365 13.88 -13.77 -9.97
N ASN A 366 13.62 -14.91 -9.33
CA ASN A 366 14.49 -15.45 -8.28
C ASN A 366 15.84 -15.89 -8.83
N GLU A 367 15.85 -16.58 -9.98
CA GLU A 367 17.09 -16.98 -10.64
C GLU A 367 17.87 -15.76 -11.14
N ALA A 368 17.19 -14.74 -11.67
CA ALA A 368 17.81 -13.48 -12.05
C ALA A 368 18.41 -12.76 -10.85
N ARG A 369 17.73 -12.71 -9.70
CA ARG A 369 18.29 -12.13 -8.46
C ARG A 369 19.55 -12.83 -7.98
N MET A 370 19.65 -14.15 -8.17
CA MET A 370 20.83 -14.94 -7.78
C MET A 370 22.00 -14.80 -8.78
N LYS A 371 21.70 -14.60 -10.06
CA LYS A 371 22.70 -14.49 -11.14
C LYS A 371 23.14 -13.05 -11.40
N TYR A 372 22.33 -12.08 -11.00
CA TYR A 372 22.62 -10.67 -11.23
C TYR A 372 23.76 -10.20 -10.31
N TYR A 373 24.86 -9.81 -10.94
CA TYR A 373 25.98 -9.14 -10.28
C TYR A 373 25.77 -7.62 -10.34
N SER A 374 25.52 -7.00 -9.18
CA SER A 374 25.58 -5.53 -9.09
C SER A 374 27.04 -5.12 -9.17
N GLU A 375 27.40 -4.35 -10.18
CA GLU A 375 28.68 -3.66 -10.18
C GLU A 375 28.86 -2.83 -8.90
N PRO A 376 30.10 -2.66 -8.39
CA PRO A 376 30.36 -1.79 -7.27
C PRO A 376 29.88 -0.36 -7.53
N LYS A 377 29.29 0.25 -6.50
CA LYS A 377 28.90 1.67 -6.52
C LYS A 377 30.16 2.55 -6.54
N ARG A 378 30.13 3.63 -7.31
CA ARG A 378 31.18 4.68 -7.26
C ARG A 378 31.22 5.33 -5.88
N ALA A 379 32.35 5.95 -5.53
CA ALA A 379 32.52 6.64 -4.25
C ALA A 379 31.52 7.80 -4.04
N ASP A 380 31.11 8.45 -5.12
CA ASP A 380 30.16 9.57 -5.15
C ASP A 380 28.70 9.11 -5.35
N PHE A 381 28.41 7.81 -5.27
CA PHE A 381 27.09 7.27 -5.60
C PHE A 381 25.97 7.93 -4.79
N TYR A 382 26.21 8.22 -3.51
CA TYR A 382 25.21 8.82 -2.62
C TYR A 382 25.21 10.36 -2.60
N ASP A 383 25.97 11.01 -3.48
CA ASP A 383 26.06 12.48 -3.47
C ASP A 383 24.73 13.17 -3.83
N PHE A 384 23.78 12.47 -4.47
CA PHE A 384 22.46 13.04 -4.74
C PHE A 384 21.67 13.37 -3.48
N TYR A 385 21.98 12.78 -2.32
CA TYR A 385 21.36 13.17 -1.05
C TYR A 385 21.71 14.62 -0.67
N LYS A 386 22.77 15.22 -1.22
CA LYS A 386 23.12 16.64 -1.02
C LYS A 386 22.13 17.60 -1.70
N GLU A 387 21.34 17.11 -2.66
CA GLU A 387 20.32 17.90 -3.36
C GLU A 387 19.04 18.08 -2.52
N ILE A 388 18.88 17.31 -1.43
CA ILE A 388 17.73 17.47 -0.52
C ILE A 388 17.84 18.84 0.17
N PRO A 389 16.77 19.65 0.21
CA PRO A 389 16.75 20.92 0.91
C PRO A 389 16.64 20.71 2.44
N TYR A 390 17.64 20.04 3.02
CA TYR A 390 17.57 19.44 4.36
C TYR A 390 17.42 20.43 5.51
N ASN A 391 17.68 21.71 5.25
CA ASN A 391 17.54 22.79 6.23
C ASN A 391 16.38 23.75 5.92
N ASP A 392 15.65 23.55 4.80
CA ASP A 392 14.46 24.34 4.48
C ASP A 392 13.22 23.70 5.13
N PRO A 393 12.57 24.35 6.11
CA PRO A 393 11.41 23.77 6.78
C PRO A 393 10.20 23.59 5.84
N ASP A 394 10.16 24.27 4.69
CA ASP A 394 9.09 24.12 3.69
C ASP A 394 8.97 22.68 3.17
N ILE A 395 10.01 21.85 3.34
CA ILE A 395 9.95 20.42 3.04
C ILE A 395 8.83 19.68 3.78
N LEU A 396 8.37 20.20 4.93
CA LEU A 396 7.21 19.66 5.66
C LEU A 396 5.90 19.67 4.85
N LEU A 397 5.79 20.55 3.84
CA LEU A 397 4.64 20.65 2.95
C LEU A 397 4.68 19.58 1.84
N SER A 398 5.82 18.89 1.67
CA SER A 398 5.94 17.81 0.71
C SER A 398 4.98 16.67 1.07
N PRO A 399 4.19 16.15 0.12
CA PRO A 399 3.25 15.07 0.37
C PRO A 399 3.89 13.73 0.76
N VAL A 400 5.22 13.63 0.65
CA VAL A 400 6.03 12.43 0.88
C VAL A 400 7.07 12.62 1.98
N VAL A 401 7.03 13.73 2.73
CA VAL A 401 8.05 14.02 3.77
C VAL A 401 8.12 12.95 4.86
N SER A 402 6.99 12.32 5.19
CA SER A 402 6.95 11.26 6.20
C SER A 402 7.66 10.00 5.70
N GLU A 403 7.44 9.63 4.45
CA GLU A 403 8.11 8.52 3.77
C GLU A 403 9.62 8.80 3.66
N LEU A 404 10.01 9.98 3.18
CA LEU A 404 11.42 10.41 3.10
C LEU A 404 12.14 10.32 4.45
N VAL A 405 11.56 10.87 5.52
CA VAL A 405 12.17 10.82 6.86
C VAL A 405 12.29 9.38 7.36
N ASN A 406 11.29 8.54 7.09
CA ASN A 406 11.34 7.12 7.43
C ASN A 406 12.51 6.44 6.72
N ASP A 407 12.66 6.62 5.41
CA ASP A 407 13.69 5.95 4.62
C ASP A 407 15.09 6.43 5.03
N LEU A 408 15.26 7.74 5.23
CA LEU A 408 16.50 8.33 5.73
C LEU A 408 16.86 7.85 7.15
N SER A 409 15.89 7.45 7.98
CA SER A 409 16.16 6.90 9.32
C SER A 409 16.79 5.51 9.29
N PHE A 410 16.57 4.75 8.21
CA PHE A 410 17.18 3.44 7.98
C PHE A 410 18.37 3.49 7.01
N PHE A 411 18.67 4.66 6.45
CA PHE A 411 19.73 4.84 5.45
C PHE A 411 21.11 4.39 5.96
N TYR A 412 21.93 3.88 5.04
CA TYR A 412 23.28 3.39 5.32
C TYR A 412 24.20 3.65 4.12
N THR A 413 25.40 4.15 4.39
CA THR A 413 26.38 4.52 3.34
C THR A 413 27.34 3.40 2.93
N GLY A 414 27.42 2.29 3.67
CA GLY A 414 28.43 1.26 3.43
C GLY A 414 28.09 0.30 2.28
N GLY A 415 29.14 -0.20 1.63
CA GLY A 415 29.07 -1.24 0.59
C GLY A 415 28.79 -2.62 1.20
N ASN A 416 29.62 -3.63 0.89
CA ASN A 416 29.51 -4.97 1.48
C ASN A 416 29.56 -4.89 3.02
N GLN A 417 28.37 -4.84 3.63
CA GLN A 417 28.10 -4.60 5.05
C GLN A 417 29.04 -5.33 6.00
N ILE A 418 29.45 -6.54 5.63
CA ILE A 418 30.29 -7.41 6.45
C ILE A 418 31.74 -6.93 6.49
N SER A 419 32.33 -6.51 5.36
CA SER A 419 33.75 -6.13 5.30
C SER A 419 34.04 -4.85 6.07
N ASP A 420 33.15 -3.85 5.99
CA ASP A 420 33.32 -2.58 6.71
C ASP A 420 33.20 -2.77 8.23
N ILE A 421 32.23 -3.60 8.66
CA ILE A 421 32.09 -4.00 10.06
C ILE A 421 33.34 -4.74 10.53
N ILE A 422 33.85 -5.68 9.73
CA ILE A 422 35.06 -6.42 10.07
C ILE A 422 36.26 -5.48 10.21
N ASN A 423 36.45 -4.54 9.29
CA ASN A 423 37.53 -3.54 9.41
C ASN A 423 37.43 -2.75 10.73
N PHE A 424 36.22 -2.32 11.11
CA PHE A 424 35.99 -1.69 12.41
C PHE A 424 36.32 -2.62 13.60
N LEU A 425 35.98 -3.91 13.51
CA LEU A 425 36.31 -4.90 14.53
C LEU A 425 37.83 -5.13 14.63
N LEU A 426 38.55 -5.14 13.51
CA LEU A 426 40.01 -5.30 13.47
C LEU A 426 40.74 -4.17 14.23
N GLU A 427 40.19 -2.96 14.20
CA GLU A 427 40.72 -1.79 14.91
C GLU A 427 40.41 -1.80 16.42
N SER A 428 39.40 -2.55 16.85
CA SER A 428 38.97 -2.56 18.25
C SER A 428 39.91 -3.37 19.15
N PRO A 429 40.31 -2.85 20.33
CA PRO A 429 41.08 -3.61 21.32
C PRO A 429 40.26 -4.68 22.03
N LYS A 430 38.92 -4.66 21.89
CA LYS A 430 38.02 -5.65 22.49
C LYS A 430 37.93 -6.96 21.68
N VAL A 431 38.50 -7.00 20.48
CA VAL A 431 38.50 -8.17 19.59
C VAL A 431 39.80 -8.95 19.79
N THR A 432 39.69 -10.27 20.01
CA THR A 432 40.86 -11.13 20.26
C THR A 432 41.72 -11.30 19.01
N ASP A 433 43.03 -11.53 19.18
CA ASP A 433 43.95 -11.74 18.05
C ASP A 433 43.55 -12.96 17.18
N ALA A 434 43.02 -14.01 17.80
CA ALA A 434 42.51 -15.18 17.10
C ALA A 434 41.33 -14.81 16.18
N ASP A 435 40.34 -14.07 16.69
CA ASP A 435 39.20 -13.65 15.89
C ASP A 435 39.62 -12.59 14.83
N LYS A 436 40.60 -11.72 15.12
CA LYS A 436 41.17 -10.80 14.12
C LYS A 436 41.83 -11.53 12.96
N ASN A 437 42.57 -12.61 13.23
CA ASN A 437 43.19 -13.42 12.18
C ASN A 437 42.12 -14.12 11.33
N PHE A 438 41.06 -14.64 11.96
CA PHE A 438 39.92 -15.22 11.24
C PHE A 438 39.22 -14.19 10.33
N PHE A 439 39.01 -12.97 10.83
CA PHE A 439 38.45 -11.88 10.04
C PHE A 439 39.32 -11.48 8.85
N LYS A 440 40.65 -11.48 8.99
CA LYS A 440 41.57 -11.26 7.85
C LYS A 440 41.47 -12.37 6.80
N GLU A 441 41.36 -13.64 7.21
CA GLU A 441 41.12 -14.77 6.30
C GLU A 441 39.84 -14.55 5.46
N PHE A 442 38.77 -14.07 6.10
CA PHE A 442 37.53 -13.71 5.40
C PHE A 442 37.75 -12.56 4.40
N LEU A 443 38.40 -11.46 4.81
CA LEU A 443 38.65 -10.32 3.94
C LEU A 443 39.53 -10.69 2.73
N GLU A 444 40.54 -11.54 2.93
CA GLU A 444 41.39 -12.06 1.85
C GLU A 444 40.58 -12.90 0.85
N ALA A 445 39.67 -13.76 1.34
CA ALA A 445 38.78 -14.52 0.47
C ALA A 445 37.86 -13.60 -0.36
N GLN A 446 37.30 -12.56 0.25
CA GLN A 446 36.49 -11.56 -0.45
C GLN A 446 37.31 -10.80 -1.50
N GLN A 447 38.52 -10.37 -1.16
CA GLN A 447 39.41 -9.65 -2.07
C GLN A 447 39.79 -10.50 -3.29
N ASN A 448 39.98 -11.81 -3.10
CA ASN A 448 40.34 -12.75 -4.16
C ASN A 448 39.13 -13.31 -4.93
N ASN A 449 37.91 -12.85 -4.62
CA ASN A 449 36.65 -13.39 -5.17
C ASN A 449 36.52 -14.92 -5.01
N THR A 450 37.02 -15.48 -3.91
CA THR A 450 36.94 -16.91 -3.62
C THR A 450 35.81 -17.23 -2.63
N PRO A 451 35.12 -18.37 -2.76
CA PRO A 451 34.12 -18.80 -1.77
C PRO A 451 34.75 -18.96 -0.39
N PHE A 452 34.19 -18.32 0.62
CA PHE A 452 34.59 -18.51 2.01
C PHE A 452 33.79 -19.67 2.63
N SER A 453 34.44 -20.77 2.96
CA SER A 453 33.76 -22.01 3.41
C SER A 453 33.32 -22.01 4.87
N LYS A 454 33.77 -21.03 5.69
CA LYS A 454 33.55 -20.97 7.15
C LYS A 454 32.49 -19.94 7.56
N ILE A 455 31.43 -19.78 6.79
CA ILE A 455 30.38 -18.76 7.05
C ILE A 455 29.71 -18.95 8.42
N GLU A 456 29.41 -20.19 8.83
CA GLU A 456 28.82 -20.45 10.15
C GLU A 456 29.73 -20.03 11.32
N GLU A 457 31.04 -20.16 11.14
CA GLU A 457 32.02 -19.73 12.13
C GLU A 457 32.15 -18.20 12.15
N LEU A 458 32.10 -17.56 10.98
CA LEU A 458 32.03 -16.09 10.87
C LEU A 458 30.82 -15.52 11.60
N GLU A 459 29.64 -16.13 11.44
CA GLU A 459 28.44 -15.73 12.17
C GLU A 459 28.60 -15.90 13.68
N LYS A 460 29.13 -17.05 14.14
CA LYS A 460 29.39 -17.31 15.57
C LYS A 460 30.37 -16.32 16.18
N ILE A 461 31.46 -16.01 15.47
CA ILE A 461 32.46 -15.03 15.91
C ILE A 461 31.85 -13.62 15.90
N GLY A 462 31.13 -13.25 14.86
CA GLY A 462 30.42 -11.96 14.78
C GLY A 462 29.47 -11.75 15.96
N MET A 463 28.74 -12.79 16.37
CA MET A 463 27.86 -12.73 17.54
C MET A 463 28.59 -12.41 18.86
N LYS A 464 29.87 -12.77 19.01
CA LYS A 464 30.67 -12.40 20.19
C LYS A 464 30.83 -10.89 20.33
N TYR A 465 30.75 -10.17 19.21
CA TYR A 465 31.02 -8.73 19.10
C TYR A 465 29.77 -7.92 18.75
N ASP A 466 28.58 -8.44 19.04
CA ASP A 466 27.29 -7.80 18.72
C ASP A 466 27.20 -6.35 19.23
N ASP A 467 27.73 -6.06 20.41
CA ASP A 467 27.75 -4.70 20.96
C ASP A 467 28.64 -3.74 20.16
N LEU A 468 29.80 -4.20 19.69
CA LEU A 468 30.66 -3.41 18.79
C LEU A 468 30.01 -3.21 17.43
N ILE A 469 29.33 -4.24 16.92
CA ILE A 469 28.59 -4.17 15.65
C ILE A 469 27.43 -3.16 15.78
N LYS A 470 26.71 -3.14 16.90
CA LYS A 470 25.71 -2.11 17.21
C LYS A 470 26.32 -0.72 17.29
N GLU A 471 27.46 -0.57 17.95
CA GLU A 471 28.19 0.71 18.01
C GLU A 471 28.56 1.21 16.61
N TYR A 472 29.11 0.34 15.76
CA TYR A 472 29.42 0.66 14.37
C TYR A 472 28.16 1.06 13.59
N ASN A 473 27.08 0.31 13.72
CA ASN A 473 25.81 0.61 13.05
C ASN A 473 25.26 1.97 13.49
N ASN A 474 25.29 2.29 14.78
CA ASN A 474 24.84 3.59 15.30
C ASN A 474 25.66 4.77 14.74
N LYS A 475 26.95 4.56 14.45
CA LYS A 475 27.85 5.57 13.86
C LYS A 475 27.73 5.70 12.34
N ASN A 476 27.06 4.77 11.66
CA ASN A 476 27.05 4.67 10.20
C ASN A 476 25.66 4.50 9.58
N ARG A 477 24.58 4.59 10.37
CA ARG A 477 23.18 4.54 9.90
C ARG A 477 22.41 5.82 10.21
N GLY A 478 21.28 5.97 9.52
CA GLY A 478 20.28 6.99 9.80
C GLY A 478 20.86 8.41 9.79
N ALA A 479 20.51 9.19 10.81
CA ALA A 479 20.97 10.56 10.98
C ALA A 479 22.50 10.70 10.95
N ALA A 480 23.25 9.75 11.53
CA ALA A 480 24.72 9.81 11.55
C ALA A 480 25.33 9.59 10.15
N ALA A 481 24.73 8.70 9.35
CA ALA A 481 25.16 8.45 7.98
C ALA A 481 24.89 9.66 7.08
N ILE A 482 23.67 10.21 7.19
CA ILE A 482 23.25 11.38 6.41
C ILE A 482 24.03 12.63 6.81
N ALA A 483 24.32 12.84 8.09
CA ALA A 483 25.14 13.95 8.58
C ALA A 483 26.52 13.99 7.91
N LYS A 484 27.14 12.82 7.64
CA LYS A 484 28.42 12.75 6.91
C LYS A 484 28.29 13.22 5.46
N ILE A 485 27.18 12.90 4.79
CA ILE A 485 26.93 13.34 3.41
C ILE A 485 26.66 14.84 3.36
N TRP A 486 25.85 15.36 4.29
CA TRP A 486 25.51 16.78 4.35
C TRP A 486 26.62 17.66 4.95
N GLY A 487 27.61 17.05 5.60
CA GLY A 487 28.72 17.77 6.24
C GLY A 487 28.28 18.57 7.48
N THR A 488 27.15 18.22 8.09
CA THR A 488 26.61 18.88 9.28
C THR A 488 25.83 17.88 10.14
N ASP A 489 25.89 18.02 11.46
CA ASP A 489 25.08 17.29 12.43
C ASP A 489 23.85 18.09 12.94
N ASP A 490 23.78 19.36 12.52
CA ASP A 490 22.69 20.30 12.77
C ASP A 490 21.99 20.67 11.46
N ALA A 491 20.78 20.16 11.31
CA ALA A 491 19.90 20.43 10.18
C ALA A 491 18.44 20.14 10.56
N PHE A 492 17.52 20.86 9.94
CA PHE A 492 16.08 20.67 10.15
C PHE A 492 15.64 19.21 9.99
N LEU A 493 16.00 18.56 8.86
CA LEU A 493 15.64 17.16 8.62
C LEU A 493 16.37 16.18 9.55
N LEU A 494 17.60 16.48 10.02
CA LEU A 494 18.27 15.60 10.96
C LEU A 494 17.49 15.48 12.28
N ASN A 495 16.82 16.54 12.72
CA ASN A 495 15.94 16.46 13.89
C ASN A 495 14.77 15.49 13.67
N LEU A 496 14.17 15.50 12.48
CA LEU A 496 13.11 14.57 12.11
C LEU A 496 13.62 13.12 12.02
N ILE A 497 14.78 12.90 11.41
CA ILE A 497 15.39 11.57 11.27
C ILE A 497 15.74 10.98 12.65
N LYS A 498 16.32 11.78 13.54
CA LYS A 498 16.58 11.39 14.94
C LYS A 498 15.28 11.05 15.66
N ALA A 499 14.27 11.91 15.53
CA ALA A 499 12.96 11.69 16.15
C ALA A 499 12.26 10.42 15.65
N ARG A 500 12.31 10.14 14.34
CA ARG A 500 11.76 8.92 13.75
C ARG A 500 12.47 7.67 14.26
N SER A 501 13.81 7.71 14.37
CA SER A 501 14.59 6.62 14.96
C SER A 501 14.12 6.31 16.39
N ILE A 502 13.92 7.35 17.21
CA ILE A 502 13.37 7.19 18.57
C ILE A 502 11.93 6.66 18.51
N ALA A 503 11.07 7.17 17.62
CA ALA A 503 9.68 6.75 17.52
C ALA A 503 9.51 5.28 17.10
N ASN A 504 10.43 4.74 16.28
CA ASN A 504 10.40 3.36 15.81
C ASN A 504 10.41 2.33 16.96
N GLN A 505 10.99 2.68 18.11
CA GLN A 505 11.00 1.78 19.26
C GLN A 505 9.59 1.56 19.85
N PHE A 506 8.66 2.51 19.65
CA PHE A 506 7.29 2.39 20.14
C PHE A 506 6.52 1.27 19.42
N GLU A 507 6.80 1.04 18.14
CA GLU A 507 6.26 -0.07 17.35
C GLU A 507 6.63 -1.44 17.97
N ASN A 508 7.77 -1.48 18.67
CA ASN A 508 8.30 -2.66 19.34
C ASN A 508 7.97 -2.71 20.84
N TYR A 509 6.99 -1.93 21.31
CA TYR A 509 6.61 -1.84 22.73
C TYR A 509 7.78 -1.50 23.68
N GLN A 510 8.73 -0.71 23.21
CA GLN A 510 9.84 -0.20 24.02
C GLN A 510 9.52 1.25 24.43
N PRO A 511 9.31 1.56 25.72
CA PRO A 511 9.16 2.94 26.17
C PRO A 511 10.47 3.74 26.08
N LEU A 512 10.36 5.07 26.17
CA LEU A 512 11.52 5.97 26.20
C LEU A 512 12.46 5.63 27.37
N THR A 513 13.72 5.36 27.04
CA THR A 513 14.81 5.22 28.02
C THR A 513 15.25 6.59 28.56
N GLU A 514 16.02 6.61 29.65
CA GLU A 514 16.62 7.86 30.16
C GLU A 514 17.56 8.52 29.14
N GLU A 515 18.25 7.73 28.33
CA GLU A 515 19.08 8.23 27.23
C GLU A 515 18.21 8.91 26.16
N ASN A 516 17.09 8.30 25.76
CA ASN A 516 16.16 8.94 24.82
C ASN A 516 15.58 10.23 25.41
N LYS A 517 15.22 10.25 26.69
CA LYS A 517 14.71 11.46 27.35
C LYS A 517 15.75 12.58 27.37
N LYS A 518 17.04 12.25 27.44
CA LYS A 518 18.13 13.23 27.31
C LYS A 518 18.26 13.72 25.87
N GLU A 519 18.23 12.81 24.90
CA GLU A 519 18.32 13.14 23.48
C GLU A 519 17.16 14.02 23.00
N ILE A 520 15.93 13.71 23.40
CA ILE A 520 14.74 14.47 22.99
C ILE A 520 14.81 15.94 23.43
N LYS A 521 15.49 16.25 24.54
CA LYS A 521 15.60 17.65 25.03
C LYS A 521 16.29 18.59 24.05
N SER A 522 17.12 18.08 23.13
CA SER A 522 17.78 18.91 22.11
C SER A 522 16.91 19.13 20.85
N LEU A 523 15.77 18.42 20.73
CA LEU A 523 14.87 18.53 19.59
C LEU A 523 13.89 19.72 19.77
N PRO A 524 13.28 20.24 18.69
CA PRO A 524 12.19 21.22 18.77
C PRO A 524 11.06 20.78 19.70
N ILE A 525 10.48 21.71 20.48
CA ILE A 525 9.52 21.40 21.54
C ILE A 525 8.29 20.63 21.03
N GLU A 526 7.84 20.91 19.80
CA GLU A 526 6.75 20.19 19.14
C GLU A 526 7.07 18.72 18.89
N ILE A 527 8.31 18.41 18.48
CA ILE A 527 8.80 17.03 18.33
C ILE A 527 8.81 16.33 19.69
N GLN A 528 9.31 17.00 20.73
CA GLN A 528 9.32 16.44 22.09
C GLN A 528 7.91 16.07 22.55
N GLN A 529 6.94 16.97 22.35
CA GLN A 529 5.54 16.74 22.72
C GLN A 529 4.94 15.53 21.99
N ILE A 530 5.28 15.32 20.72
CA ILE A 530 4.81 14.15 19.97
C ILE A 530 5.40 12.87 20.56
N LEU A 531 6.72 12.81 20.75
CA LEU A 531 7.40 11.61 21.25
C LEU A 531 6.95 11.24 22.67
N ILE A 532 6.78 12.23 23.55
CA ILE A 532 6.27 12.02 24.91
C ILE A 532 4.83 11.49 24.86
N LYS A 533 3.97 12.09 24.02
CA LYS A 533 2.57 11.65 23.87
C LYS A 533 2.47 10.21 23.37
N GLU A 534 3.28 9.81 22.38
CA GLU A 534 3.28 8.43 21.89
C GLU A 534 3.85 7.46 22.93
N ASN A 535 4.86 7.85 23.69
CA ASN A 535 5.36 7.08 24.82
C ASN A 535 4.27 6.87 25.90
N ASP A 536 3.53 7.92 26.26
CA ASP A 536 2.48 7.82 27.27
C ASP A 536 1.33 6.92 26.81
N LYS A 537 0.95 7.01 25.53
CA LYS A 537 0.00 6.07 24.92
C LYS A 537 0.52 4.63 24.98
N LEU A 538 1.80 4.41 24.65
CA LEU A 538 2.40 3.09 24.71
C LEU A 538 2.38 2.53 26.14
N LEU A 539 2.77 3.34 27.14
CA LEU A 539 2.71 2.94 28.54
C LEU A 539 1.29 2.55 28.96
N ALA A 540 0.29 3.36 28.60
CA ALA A 540 -1.11 3.02 28.84
C ALA A 540 -1.53 1.71 28.13
N GLN A 541 -1.08 1.50 26.89
CA GLN A 541 -1.34 0.28 26.15
C GLN A 541 -0.70 -0.96 26.78
N ILE A 542 0.52 -0.83 27.32
CA ILE A 542 1.21 -1.89 28.06
C ILE A 542 0.43 -2.24 29.32
N GLU A 543 -0.01 -1.24 30.10
CA GLU A 543 -0.83 -1.48 31.29
C GLU A 543 -2.17 -2.14 30.95
N GLU A 544 -2.79 -1.77 29.83
CA GLU A 544 -4.01 -2.42 29.37
C GLU A 544 -3.78 -3.85 28.90
N ASN A 545 -2.66 -4.12 28.22
CA ASN A 545 -2.30 -5.46 27.80
C ASN A 545 -2.08 -6.41 28.99
N LYS A 546 -1.58 -5.93 30.13
CA LYS A 546 -1.45 -6.72 31.36
C LYS A 546 -2.79 -7.25 31.90
N LYS A 547 -3.91 -6.59 31.58
CA LYS A 547 -5.25 -6.99 32.04
C LYS A 547 -5.91 -8.03 31.13
N LYS A 548 -5.39 -8.24 29.92
CA LYS A 548 -5.97 -9.17 28.95
C LYS A 548 -5.78 -10.62 29.41
N THR A 549 -6.70 -11.48 29.01
CA THR A 549 -6.71 -12.91 29.36
C THR A 549 -6.92 -13.76 28.10
N GLY A 550 -6.91 -15.08 28.24
CA GLY A 550 -7.08 -16.01 27.11
C GLY A 550 -5.78 -16.34 26.37
N PHE A 551 -4.63 -15.98 26.95
CA PHE A 551 -3.32 -16.45 26.52
C PHE A 551 -2.62 -17.18 27.68
N THR A 552 -1.76 -18.13 27.38
CA THR A 552 -0.99 -18.88 28.37
C THR A 552 0.44 -19.04 27.88
N VAL A 553 1.40 -18.63 28.72
CA VAL A 553 2.83 -18.87 28.48
C VAL A 553 3.20 -20.22 29.06
N LEU A 554 3.82 -21.06 28.24
CA LEU A 554 4.23 -22.41 28.60
C LEU A 554 5.75 -22.48 28.74
N ASN A 555 6.20 -23.31 29.67
CA ASN A 555 7.63 -23.56 29.87
C ASN A 555 8.14 -24.53 28.82
N VAL A 556 9.20 -24.13 28.11
CA VAL A 556 9.84 -25.01 27.12
C VAL A 556 10.39 -26.26 27.82
N PRO A 557 10.00 -27.47 27.38
CA PRO A 557 10.47 -28.72 27.98
C PRO A 557 12.00 -28.81 27.97
N GLN A 558 12.58 -29.27 29.07
CA GLN A 558 14.01 -29.55 29.18
C GLN A 558 14.28 -30.96 28.64
N THR A 559 14.42 -31.08 27.32
CA THR A 559 14.66 -32.35 26.62
C THR A 559 15.67 -32.16 25.48
N SER A 560 16.07 -33.25 24.82
CA SER A 560 16.92 -33.15 23.62
C SER A 560 16.15 -32.47 22.49
N ASP A 561 16.88 -31.86 21.54
CA ASP A 561 16.26 -31.17 20.41
C ASP A 561 15.30 -32.11 19.67
N GLU A 562 15.70 -33.37 19.44
CA GLU A 562 14.92 -34.39 18.71
C GLU A 562 13.57 -34.71 19.35
N GLN A 563 13.43 -34.50 20.66
CA GLN A 563 12.19 -34.75 21.41
C GLN A 563 11.40 -33.47 21.69
N LEU A 564 11.96 -32.30 21.37
CA LEU A 564 11.43 -31.00 21.78
C LEU A 564 10.00 -30.78 21.29
N LEU A 565 9.75 -30.95 19.99
CA LEU A 565 8.42 -30.74 19.42
C LEU A 565 7.39 -31.70 20.05
N VAL A 566 7.74 -32.97 20.20
CA VAL A 566 6.84 -33.99 20.77
C VAL A 566 6.47 -33.64 22.21
N GLU A 567 7.44 -33.28 23.05
CA GLU A 567 7.16 -32.91 24.45
C GLU A 567 6.38 -31.59 24.57
N MET A 568 6.55 -30.65 23.63
CA MET A 568 5.75 -29.41 23.57
C MET A 568 4.28 -29.66 23.20
N LEU A 569 4.00 -30.68 22.37
CA LEU A 569 2.63 -31.01 21.93
C LEU A 569 1.90 -31.96 22.88
N LYS A 570 2.63 -32.73 23.69
CA LYS A 570 2.11 -33.72 24.65
C LYS A 570 0.97 -33.23 25.56
N PRO A 571 0.96 -31.98 26.09
CA PRO A 571 -0.15 -31.47 26.89
C PRO A 571 -1.49 -31.37 26.12
N PHE A 572 -1.45 -31.45 24.80
CA PHE A 572 -2.59 -31.26 23.91
C PHE A 572 -3.01 -32.54 23.18
N LYS A 573 -2.52 -33.71 23.62
CA LYS A 573 -2.83 -35.01 23.02
C LYS A 573 -4.35 -35.22 22.90
N GLY A 574 -4.79 -35.73 21.74
CA GLY A 574 -6.20 -35.97 21.43
C GLY A 574 -6.96 -34.73 20.91
N LYS A 575 -6.30 -33.58 20.81
CA LYS A 575 -6.85 -32.35 20.20
C LYS A 575 -6.19 -32.09 18.85
N VAL A 576 -6.88 -31.34 18.00
CA VAL A 576 -6.26 -30.74 16.81
C VAL A 576 -5.41 -29.55 17.26
N ILE A 577 -4.19 -29.42 16.76
CA ILE A 577 -3.26 -28.34 17.14
C ILE A 577 -2.90 -27.53 15.90
N LEU A 578 -3.18 -26.24 15.90
CA LEU A 578 -2.63 -25.29 14.94
C LEU A 578 -1.39 -24.63 15.52
N ILE A 579 -0.23 -25.00 15.01
CA ILE A 579 1.06 -24.39 15.29
C ILE A 579 1.23 -23.17 14.37
N ASP A 580 1.49 -22.01 14.94
CA ASP A 580 1.85 -20.76 14.25
C ASP A 580 3.27 -20.36 14.66
N MET A 581 4.23 -20.55 13.75
CA MET A 581 5.58 -20.01 13.89
C MET A 581 5.57 -18.55 13.48
N TRP A 582 5.85 -17.65 14.41
CA TRP A 582 5.74 -16.20 14.21
C TRP A 582 6.89 -15.42 14.87
N ALA A 583 6.99 -14.13 14.57
CA ALA A 583 7.94 -13.23 15.21
C ALA A 583 7.35 -11.82 15.44
N THR A 584 7.84 -11.11 16.45
CA THR A 584 7.32 -9.78 16.83
C THR A 584 7.50 -8.71 15.74
N TRP A 585 8.52 -8.84 14.89
CA TRP A 585 8.81 -7.92 13.78
C TRP A 585 8.09 -8.29 12.47
N CYS A 586 7.38 -9.43 12.43
CA CYS A 586 6.78 -9.95 11.21
C CYS A 586 5.42 -9.30 10.93
N GLY A 587 5.40 -8.28 10.06
CA GLY A 587 4.18 -7.59 9.63
C GLY A 587 3.05 -8.53 9.16
N PRO A 588 3.30 -9.50 8.25
CA PRO A 588 2.29 -10.48 7.83
C PRO A 588 1.74 -11.33 8.98
N CYS A 589 2.57 -11.71 9.95
CA CYS A 589 2.15 -12.48 11.12
C CYS A 589 1.16 -11.68 11.99
N LEU A 590 1.47 -10.40 12.25
CA LEU A 590 0.60 -9.50 13.02
C LEU A 590 -0.75 -9.29 12.32
N ALA A 591 -0.74 -9.13 11.00
CA ALA A 591 -1.96 -9.01 10.20
C ALA A 591 -2.81 -10.29 10.22
N ALA A 592 -2.18 -11.46 10.11
CA ALA A 592 -2.86 -12.76 10.17
C ALA A 592 -3.49 -13.00 11.56
N ASN A 593 -2.76 -12.70 12.64
CA ASN A 593 -3.25 -12.83 14.01
C ASN A 593 -4.53 -12.02 14.25
N LYS A 594 -4.58 -10.79 13.74
CA LYS A 594 -5.78 -9.94 13.82
C LYS A 594 -6.95 -10.52 13.02
N GLN A 595 -6.70 -11.03 11.81
CA GLN A 595 -7.73 -11.64 10.98
C GLN A 595 -8.25 -12.97 11.54
N MET A 596 -7.43 -13.72 12.25
CA MET A 596 -7.79 -15.00 12.86
C MET A 596 -8.54 -14.87 14.19
N GLU A 597 -8.61 -13.68 14.80
CA GLU A 597 -9.28 -13.48 16.09
C GLU A 597 -10.76 -13.92 16.09
N PRO A 598 -11.60 -13.53 15.12
CA PRO A 598 -13.00 -13.99 15.07
C PRO A 598 -13.11 -15.51 14.91
N LEU A 599 -12.21 -16.11 14.11
CA LEU A 599 -12.17 -17.55 13.91
C LEU A 599 -11.90 -18.29 15.22
N LYS A 600 -10.97 -17.80 16.05
CA LYS A 600 -10.70 -18.42 17.36
C LYS A 600 -11.93 -18.45 18.26
N ALA A 601 -12.77 -17.41 18.19
CA ALA A 601 -14.02 -17.39 18.95
C ALA A 601 -15.00 -18.47 18.45
N GLU A 602 -15.10 -18.71 17.13
CA GLU A 602 -15.93 -19.79 16.57
C GLU A 602 -15.46 -21.20 16.96
N PHE A 603 -14.18 -21.34 17.30
CA PHE A 603 -13.55 -22.60 17.68
C PHE A 603 -13.38 -22.77 19.20
N ALA A 604 -13.88 -21.83 20.01
CA ALA A 604 -13.72 -21.85 21.47
C ALA A 604 -14.29 -23.13 22.12
N ASP A 605 -15.40 -23.66 21.58
CA ASP A 605 -16.07 -24.87 22.07
C ASP A 605 -15.64 -26.15 21.33
N LYS A 606 -14.53 -26.10 20.57
CA LYS A 606 -14.00 -27.23 19.81
C LYS A 606 -12.67 -27.68 20.40
N ASP A 607 -12.31 -28.94 20.17
CA ASP A 607 -11.01 -29.51 20.55
C ASP A 607 -9.89 -29.05 19.62
N VAL A 608 -9.69 -27.73 19.53
CA VAL A 608 -8.62 -27.09 18.77
C VAL A 608 -7.75 -26.26 19.70
N VAL A 609 -6.44 -26.48 19.62
CA VAL A 609 -5.42 -25.69 20.31
C VAL A 609 -4.72 -24.78 19.32
N PHE A 610 -4.71 -23.49 19.60
CA PHE A 610 -3.90 -22.51 18.88
C PHE A 610 -2.57 -22.35 19.62
N LEU A 611 -1.49 -22.87 19.05
CA LEU A 611 -0.15 -22.90 19.63
C LEU A 611 0.80 -21.97 18.87
N TYR A 612 1.39 -21.01 19.58
CA TYR A 612 2.26 -19.98 19.03
C TYR A 612 3.71 -20.25 19.42
N LEU A 613 4.59 -20.30 18.42
CA LEU A 613 6.03 -20.50 18.61
C LEU A 613 6.76 -19.23 18.16
N ALA A 614 7.55 -18.66 19.07
CA ALA A 614 8.45 -17.53 18.78
C ALA A 614 9.88 -17.85 19.22
N GLY A 615 10.87 -17.34 18.50
CA GLY A 615 12.30 -17.45 18.86
C GLY A 615 12.84 -16.25 19.62
N GLU A 616 14.12 -16.29 19.96
CA GLU A 616 14.84 -15.17 20.61
C GLU A 616 14.97 -13.93 19.72
N ASN A 617 14.86 -14.10 18.40
CA ASN A 617 14.71 -13.01 17.43
C ASN A 617 13.43 -12.18 17.64
N SER A 618 12.55 -12.60 18.54
CA SER A 618 11.51 -11.79 19.17
C SER A 618 11.99 -11.36 20.57
N PRO A 619 12.38 -10.09 20.78
CA PRO A 619 12.83 -9.60 22.08
C PRO A 619 11.79 -9.89 23.17
N GLU A 620 12.22 -10.43 24.30
CA GLU A 620 11.31 -11.00 25.30
C GLU A 620 10.27 -9.98 25.79
N GLN A 621 10.68 -8.75 26.07
CA GLN A 621 9.78 -7.70 26.56
C GLN A 621 8.73 -7.32 25.52
N THR A 622 9.15 -7.19 24.25
CA THR A 622 8.24 -6.94 23.12
C THR A 622 7.24 -8.08 22.96
N TRP A 623 7.73 -9.33 22.98
CA TRP A 623 6.89 -10.52 22.90
C TRP A 623 5.87 -10.59 24.03
N LYS A 624 6.29 -10.40 25.29
CA LYS A 624 5.38 -10.36 26.46
C LYS A 624 4.30 -9.28 26.35
N ASN A 625 4.61 -8.15 25.73
CA ASN A 625 3.65 -7.07 25.51
C ASN A 625 2.70 -7.33 24.33
N MET A 626 3.08 -8.16 23.37
CA MET A 626 2.27 -8.49 22.18
C MET A 626 1.33 -9.68 22.39
N ILE A 627 1.79 -10.75 23.05
CA ILE A 627 1.01 -11.98 23.25
C ILE A 627 -0.35 -11.82 23.95
N PRO A 628 -0.60 -10.77 24.78
CA PRO A 628 -1.92 -10.58 25.37
C PRO A 628 -3.03 -10.30 24.34
N ASN A 629 -2.65 -9.92 23.11
CA ASN A 629 -3.57 -9.76 21.97
C ASN A 629 -3.70 -11.02 21.11
N ILE A 630 -2.98 -12.09 21.46
CA ILE A 630 -2.91 -13.32 20.69
C ILE A 630 -3.40 -14.45 21.58
N LYS A 631 -4.72 -14.71 21.58
CA LYS A 631 -5.31 -15.78 22.38
C LYS A 631 -4.76 -17.14 21.98
N GLY A 632 -4.41 -17.98 22.95
CA GLY A 632 -3.84 -19.30 22.72
C GLY A 632 -2.69 -19.65 23.66
N GLN A 633 -1.97 -20.71 23.29
CA GLN A 633 -0.84 -21.26 24.01
C GLN A 633 0.45 -20.73 23.40
N HIS A 634 1.43 -20.35 24.20
CA HIS A 634 2.64 -19.66 23.72
C HIS A 634 3.91 -20.28 24.27
N TYR A 635 4.86 -20.56 23.37
CA TYR A 635 6.24 -20.85 23.70
C TYR A 635 7.16 -19.78 23.12
N ARG A 636 8.18 -19.41 23.92
CA ARG A 636 9.34 -18.68 23.44
C ARG A 636 10.57 -19.54 23.61
N VAL A 637 11.20 -19.93 22.51
CA VAL A 637 12.32 -20.86 22.47
C VAL A 637 13.65 -20.13 22.24
N ASN A 638 14.75 -20.73 22.67
CA ASN A 638 16.08 -20.17 22.42
C ASN A 638 16.51 -20.33 20.95
N LYS A 639 17.60 -19.68 20.52
CA LYS A 639 18.08 -19.75 19.13
C LYS A 639 18.31 -21.19 18.62
N LYS A 640 18.90 -22.07 19.43
CA LYS A 640 19.19 -23.46 19.03
C LYS A 640 17.90 -24.25 18.79
N GLN A 641 16.96 -24.14 19.73
CA GLN A 641 15.64 -24.76 19.66
C GLN A 641 14.83 -24.21 18.48
N TRP A 642 14.89 -22.89 18.23
CA TRP A 642 14.26 -22.26 17.06
C TRP A 642 14.78 -22.85 15.76
N SER A 643 16.10 -22.95 15.58
CA SER A 643 16.71 -23.56 14.38
C SER A 643 16.35 -25.03 14.21
N TYR A 644 16.21 -25.77 15.31
CA TYR A 644 15.71 -27.15 15.24
C TYR A 644 14.24 -27.21 14.79
N LEU A 645 13.38 -26.36 15.36
CA LEU A 645 11.95 -26.31 15.02
C LEU A 645 11.74 -25.88 13.56
N GLU A 646 12.51 -24.90 13.07
CA GLU A 646 12.48 -24.50 11.65
C GLU A 646 12.78 -25.69 10.74
N LYS A 647 13.82 -26.47 11.04
CA LYS A 647 14.18 -27.66 10.26
C LYS A 647 13.11 -28.75 10.36
N SER A 648 12.66 -29.06 11.58
CA SER A 648 11.75 -30.17 11.86
C SER A 648 10.35 -29.94 11.32
N LEU A 649 9.91 -28.68 11.31
CA LEU A 649 8.63 -28.26 10.73
C LEU A 649 8.77 -27.83 9.27
N ASN A 650 9.96 -27.95 8.64
CA ASN A 650 10.23 -27.47 7.29
C ASN A 650 9.78 -26.00 7.06
N ALA A 651 9.94 -25.16 8.09
CA ALA A 651 9.61 -23.75 8.03
C ALA A 651 10.76 -22.97 7.37
N ARG A 652 10.45 -22.25 6.29
CA ARG A 652 11.42 -21.45 5.52
C ARG A 652 11.38 -19.95 5.86
N GLY A 653 10.55 -19.59 6.84
CA GLY A 653 10.30 -18.21 7.27
C GLY A 653 9.03 -18.14 8.11
N VAL A 654 8.67 -16.94 8.55
CA VAL A 654 7.44 -16.68 9.30
C VAL A 654 6.48 -15.81 8.48
N PRO A 655 5.14 -16.00 8.59
CA PRO A 655 4.51 -17.06 9.36
C PRO A 655 4.57 -18.42 8.66
N THR A 656 4.71 -19.49 9.44
CA THR A 656 4.47 -20.87 8.98
C THR A 656 3.42 -21.52 9.86
N TYR A 657 2.41 -22.11 9.24
CA TYR A 657 1.30 -22.78 9.90
C TYR A 657 1.40 -24.28 9.70
N VAL A 658 1.25 -25.05 10.78
CA VAL A 658 1.18 -26.51 10.75
C VAL A 658 -0.04 -26.97 11.56
N ILE A 659 -0.87 -27.83 10.99
CA ILE A 659 -2.00 -28.47 11.68
C ILE A 659 -1.61 -29.90 11.99
N ILE A 660 -1.67 -30.26 13.26
CA ILE A 660 -1.56 -31.62 13.77
C ILE A 660 -2.97 -32.10 14.12
N ASP A 661 -3.34 -33.30 13.68
CA ASP A 661 -4.64 -33.90 13.99
C ASP A 661 -4.67 -34.55 15.38
N ARG A 662 -5.81 -35.17 15.73
CA ARG A 662 -6.02 -35.77 17.07
C ARG A 662 -5.13 -36.97 17.36
N ASP A 663 -4.66 -37.66 16.32
CA ASP A 663 -3.76 -38.81 16.45
C ASP A 663 -2.31 -38.35 16.66
N GLY A 664 -2.04 -37.05 16.52
CA GLY A 664 -0.70 -36.48 16.61
C GLY A 664 0.02 -36.45 15.26
N GLU A 665 -0.68 -36.73 14.16
CA GLU A 665 -0.10 -36.79 12.83
C GLU A 665 -0.16 -35.43 12.13
N HIS A 666 0.82 -35.17 11.26
CA HIS A 666 0.85 -33.96 10.45
C HIS A 666 -0.30 -33.98 9.42
N PHE A 667 -1.21 -33.02 9.52
CA PHE A 667 -2.41 -32.95 8.68
C PHE A 667 -2.27 -31.93 7.53
N TYR A 668 -1.77 -30.73 7.82
CA TYR A 668 -1.68 -29.64 6.84
C TYR A 668 -0.54 -28.69 7.19
N GLN A 669 0.11 -28.11 6.16
CA GLN A 669 1.13 -27.08 6.34
C GLN A 669 1.06 -26.04 5.23
N THR A 670 1.37 -24.79 5.58
CA THR A 670 1.60 -23.73 4.60
C THR A 670 2.58 -22.68 5.13
N SER A 671 3.32 -22.06 4.21
CA SER A 671 4.19 -20.91 4.50
C SER A 671 3.52 -19.65 3.97
N GLY A 672 3.45 -18.62 4.81
CA GLY A 672 2.58 -17.47 4.59
C GLY A 672 1.14 -17.74 5.03
N PHE A 673 0.37 -16.68 5.19
CA PHE A 673 -1.02 -16.78 5.64
C PHE A 673 -1.96 -17.07 4.45
N PRO A 674 -2.67 -18.22 4.42
CA PRO A 674 -3.52 -18.62 3.29
C PRO A 674 -4.92 -18.00 3.32
N GLY A 675 -5.20 -17.13 4.30
CA GLY A 675 -6.52 -16.56 4.56
C GLY A 675 -7.36 -17.37 5.56
N VAL A 676 -8.25 -16.67 6.27
CA VAL A 676 -9.08 -17.23 7.36
C VAL A 676 -9.95 -18.39 6.89
N ASN A 677 -10.55 -18.30 5.69
CA ASN A 677 -11.43 -19.34 5.16
C ASN A 677 -10.70 -20.66 4.90
N THR A 678 -9.49 -20.59 4.34
CA THR A 678 -8.66 -21.78 4.12
C THR A 678 -8.30 -22.42 5.46
N MET A 679 -7.83 -21.62 6.42
CA MET A 679 -7.51 -22.11 7.77
C MET A 679 -8.71 -22.77 8.46
N LYS A 680 -9.89 -22.14 8.39
CA LYS A 680 -11.14 -22.67 8.92
C LYS A 680 -11.47 -24.04 8.33
N ASN A 681 -11.38 -24.17 7.01
CA ASN A 681 -11.71 -25.41 6.31
C ASN A 681 -10.77 -26.55 6.70
N GLU A 682 -9.46 -26.30 6.78
CA GLU A 682 -8.49 -27.33 7.14
C GLU A 682 -8.64 -27.76 8.61
N LEU A 683 -8.90 -26.83 9.53
CA LEU A 683 -9.22 -27.15 10.93
C LEU A 683 -10.49 -28.01 11.06
N LEU A 684 -11.55 -27.70 10.31
CA LEU A 684 -12.77 -28.50 10.31
C LEU A 684 -12.57 -29.90 9.73
N LYS A 685 -11.68 -30.07 8.75
CA LYS A 685 -11.33 -31.40 8.23
C LYS A 685 -10.53 -32.20 9.26
N ALA A 686 -9.53 -31.58 9.89
CA ALA A 686 -8.75 -32.22 10.95
C ALA A 686 -9.62 -32.65 12.14
N LEU A 687 -10.66 -31.87 12.47
CA LEU A 687 -11.64 -32.21 13.51
C LEU A 687 -12.63 -33.33 13.14
N LYS A 688 -12.69 -33.76 11.88
CA LYS A 688 -13.56 -34.86 11.44
C LYS A 688 -12.82 -36.19 11.31
N LYS A 689 -11.49 -36.13 11.24
CA LYS A 689 -10.60 -37.28 11.41
C LYS A 689 -10.59 -37.66 12.89
#